data_AF-A0A1M6A3C7-F1
#
_entry.id   AF-A0A1M6A3C7-F1
#
_cell.length_a   1.000
_cell.length_b   1.000
_cell.length_c   1.000
_cell.angle_alpha   90.00
_cell.angle_beta   90.00
_cell.angle_gamma   90.00
#
_symmetry.space_group_name_H-M   'P 1'
#
loop_
_entity.id
_entity.type
_entity.pdbx_description
1 polymer ?
#
loop_
_entity_poly.entity_id
_entity_poly.type
_entity_poly.pdbx_seq_one_letter_code
_entity_poly.pdbx_strand_id
1 'polypeptide(L)'
;MSKGKKILIGILVIILLVLFFLPGIIKDYAINNSKELIGRKIDIKELHYNYLSSTAKVYNFKMLEENNQDEFIKFDTLIVNLEPYKLLFNETVIEQFYIDGLTVNTTLKDSVFNFDDLIAFHTQENDTVTTEESETVKYDISNIELKNANFFFNNKNVDHTTHIDDFSIFMDNISWNKEEKSNADIKFNFKNGGYLETSLNINPADGDYDAQVTINNLILDPFYKYALEYADINSLKGILNSKILIEGNTNNPINTLVSGKVNIDDFALTDKNNKEVIKSKKISSALKLIDYANATYELDSLTLSTPYIYFEMDSITNNLVKLFKVDTEDNTLANEEYKTQIDTTATGLHYTINNFIVKDGIMDYRNNLTGKNFDYHLNDIKINSDKIDSQADWVNINANMLLNNRGNLDAKLGYNPQNLDNLNLGISIEKFQLSDINIYSQYYMGHSVLVGDFYYYSTSKLTNANLISENQLLVKNPKVKNEKNGLYSLPLKFALFILKDKNNEVRLEVPVRGNLNNPEINIGKIVWTTLKNRITGTAASPVTTLSTLVDVNPKDYEELVFKYTDTIPDENNIKKLHKLLEIETLKKGLKIELAHFVDTDLQRDAIVFSELGKKYFQEKNKNYLEDQTGFQNYINTKVAIDSLSVKEKAYTLINSKTADSLVNIYNKTLEKNITTALTTAKDSTNITVKSLDIKQTENVNSAPRFKINFDLLEE
;
A
#
# COMPACT_ATOMS: atom_id res chain seq x y z
N MET A 1 -50.78 31.10 -84.60
CA MET A 1 -50.58 31.17 -83.14
C MET A 1 -50.98 32.56 -82.66
N SER A 2 -51.94 32.69 -81.72
CA SER A 2 -52.40 34.00 -81.23
C SER A 2 -51.26 34.77 -80.53
N LYS A 3 -51.33 36.11 -80.49
CA LYS A 3 -50.31 36.95 -79.82
C LYS A 3 -50.06 36.50 -78.37
N GLY A 4 -51.11 36.09 -77.64
CA GLY A 4 -51.01 35.55 -76.28
C GLY A 4 -50.20 34.25 -76.19
N LYS A 5 -50.34 33.31 -77.14
CA LYS A 5 -49.54 32.07 -77.16
C LYS A 5 -48.05 32.33 -77.44
N LYS A 6 -47.72 33.33 -78.28
CA LYS A 6 -46.32 33.74 -78.54
C LYS A 6 -45.67 34.36 -77.31
N ILE A 7 -46.42 35.19 -76.57
CA ILE A 7 -45.95 35.80 -75.31
C ILE A 7 -45.73 34.72 -74.26
N LEU A 8 -46.67 33.79 -74.10
CA LEU A 8 -46.56 32.69 -73.14
C LEU A 8 -45.34 31.77 -73.43
N ILE A 9 -45.10 31.45 -74.70
CA ILE A 9 -43.92 30.68 -75.11
C ILE A 9 -42.63 31.48 -74.88
N GLY A 10 -42.64 32.79 -75.16
CA GLY A 10 -41.49 33.66 -74.87
C GLY A 10 -41.15 33.69 -73.38
N ILE A 11 -42.17 33.82 -72.51
CA ILE A 11 -42.00 33.77 -71.05
C ILE A 11 -41.47 32.40 -70.61
N LEU A 12 -42.04 31.31 -71.13
CA LEU A 12 -41.59 29.95 -70.81
C LEU A 12 -40.13 29.71 -71.20
N VAL A 13 -39.71 30.18 -72.38
CA VAL A 13 -38.30 30.08 -72.84
C VAL A 13 -37.38 30.90 -71.94
N ILE A 14 -37.78 32.11 -71.53
CA ILE A 14 -37.00 32.93 -70.58
C ILE A 14 -36.87 32.21 -69.24
N ILE A 15 -37.97 31.64 -68.71
CA ILE A 15 -37.93 30.87 -67.45
C ILE A 15 -36.98 29.68 -67.58
N LEU A 16 -37.07 28.91 -68.66
CA LEU A 16 -36.18 27.76 -68.89
C LEU A 16 -34.71 28.18 -69.03
N LEU A 17 -34.43 29.30 -69.70
CA LEU A 17 -33.07 29.85 -69.78
C LEU A 17 -32.55 30.30 -68.41
N VAL A 18 -33.37 30.98 -67.62
CA VAL A 18 -33.01 31.37 -66.25
C VAL A 18 -32.71 30.13 -65.42
N LEU A 19 -33.60 29.13 -65.41
CA LEU A 19 -33.39 27.88 -64.69
C LEU A 19 -32.15 27.12 -65.17
N PHE A 20 -31.80 27.18 -66.45
CA PHE A 20 -30.61 26.54 -66.98
C PHE A 20 -29.31 27.18 -66.44
N PHE A 21 -29.23 28.51 -66.36
CA PHE A 21 -28.04 29.21 -65.87
C PHE A 21 -28.01 29.39 -64.34
N LEU A 22 -29.15 29.24 -63.66
CA LEU A 22 -29.30 29.50 -62.24
C LEU A 22 -28.31 28.72 -61.36
N PRO A 23 -28.03 27.41 -61.56
CA PRO A 23 -27.04 26.70 -60.75
C PRO A 23 -25.63 27.29 -60.86
N GLY A 24 -25.22 27.73 -62.05
CA GLY A 24 -23.93 28.41 -62.25
C GLY A 24 -23.87 29.75 -61.52
N ILE A 25 -24.94 30.54 -61.61
CA ILE A 25 -25.04 31.84 -60.91
C ILE A 25 -25.01 31.63 -59.39
N ILE A 26 -25.75 30.66 -58.87
CA ILE A 26 -25.76 30.33 -57.43
C ILE A 26 -24.36 29.92 -56.97
N LYS A 27 -23.67 29.07 -57.74
CA LYS A 27 -22.30 28.64 -57.43
C LYS A 27 -21.35 29.83 -57.31
N ASP A 28 -21.31 30.68 -58.33
CA ASP A 28 -20.39 31.83 -58.36
C ASP A 28 -20.74 32.84 -57.25
N TYR A 29 -22.04 33.05 -56.98
CA TYR A 29 -22.48 33.88 -55.87
C TYR A 29 -22.04 33.33 -54.51
N ALA A 30 -22.23 32.02 -54.28
CA ALA A 30 -21.84 31.37 -53.03
C ALA A 30 -20.32 31.46 -52.80
N ILE A 31 -19.49 31.23 -53.83
CA ILE A 31 -18.03 31.35 -53.72
C ILE A 31 -17.61 32.79 -53.38
N ASN A 32 -18.10 33.77 -54.15
CA ASN A 32 -17.69 35.16 -54.03
C ASN A 32 -18.13 35.81 -52.70
N ASN A 33 -19.25 35.37 -52.12
CA ASN A 33 -19.82 35.93 -50.89
C ASN A 33 -19.70 34.99 -49.68
N SER A 34 -18.93 33.91 -49.80
CA SER A 34 -18.85 32.84 -48.80
C SER A 34 -18.51 33.29 -47.39
N LYS A 35 -17.56 34.22 -47.22
CA LYS A 35 -17.23 34.76 -45.90
C LYS A 35 -18.41 35.43 -45.20
N GLU A 36 -19.26 36.12 -45.96
CA GLU A 36 -20.44 36.80 -45.43
C GLU A 36 -21.60 35.82 -45.21
N LEU A 37 -21.71 34.78 -46.05
CA LEU A 37 -22.81 33.81 -45.95
C LEU A 37 -22.59 32.77 -44.85
N ILE A 38 -21.36 32.31 -44.65
CA ILE A 38 -21.03 31.13 -43.83
C ILE A 38 -19.69 31.30 -43.06
N GLY A 39 -19.20 32.53 -42.89
CA GLY A 39 -18.01 32.86 -42.10
C GLY A 39 -16.65 32.58 -42.77
N ARG A 40 -16.55 31.60 -43.68
CA ARG A 40 -15.27 31.17 -44.29
C ARG A 40 -15.30 31.13 -45.81
N LYS A 41 -14.11 31.16 -46.43
CA LYS A 41 -14.00 30.98 -47.88
C LYS A 41 -14.32 29.55 -48.25
N ILE A 42 -15.14 29.38 -49.28
CA ILE A 42 -15.38 28.09 -49.92
C ILE A 42 -14.97 28.11 -51.38
N ASP A 43 -14.79 26.91 -51.92
CA ASP A 43 -14.69 26.64 -53.34
C ASP A 43 -15.65 25.51 -53.72
N ILE A 44 -16.28 25.63 -54.89
CA ILE A 44 -17.20 24.65 -55.44
C ILE A 44 -16.86 24.47 -56.91
N LYS A 45 -16.45 23.26 -57.31
CA LYS A 45 -16.13 22.98 -58.72
C LYS A 45 -17.40 22.99 -59.57
N GLU A 46 -18.40 22.20 -59.18
CA GLU A 46 -19.64 22.03 -59.93
C GLU A 46 -20.87 22.00 -59.01
N LEU A 47 -21.94 22.67 -59.44
CA LEU A 47 -23.26 22.66 -58.82
C LEU A 47 -24.30 22.35 -59.89
N HIS A 48 -25.04 21.26 -59.71
CA HIS A 48 -26.11 20.84 -60.60
C HIS A 48 -27.43 20.80 -59.82
N TYR A 49 -28.52 21.22 -60.45
CA TYR A 49 -29.85 21.14 -59.86
C TYR A 49 -30.84 20.54 -60.86
N ASN A 50 -31.49 19.45 -60.48
CA ASN A 50 -32.58 18.85 -61.26
C ASN A 50 -33.92 19.38 -60.73
N TYR A 51 -34.56 20.26 -61.50
CA TYR A 51 -35.84 20.88 -61.14
C TYR A 51 -37.04 19.92 -61.11
N LEU A 52 -36.96 18.76 -61.78
CA LEU A 52 -38.05 17.78 -61.81
C LEU A 52 -38.03 16.89 -60.56
N SER A 53 -36.84 16.43 -60.17
CA SER A 53 -36.65 15.63 -58.96
C SER A 53 -36.26 16.45 -57.73
N SER A 54 -36.16 17.78 -57.87
CA SER A 54 -35.70 18.70 -56.82
C SER A 54 -34.39 18.26 -56.15
N THR A 55 -33.45 17.77 -56.95
CA THR A 55 -32.18 17.22 -56.45
C THR A 55 -31.03 18.18 -56.74
N ALA A 56 -30.36 18.65 -55.68
CA ALA A 56 -29.10 19.38 -55.76
C ALA A 56 -27.91 18.42 -55.68
N LYS A 57 -26.90 18.60 -56.53
CA LYS A 57 -25.63 17.88 -56.49
C LYS A 57 -24.46 18.87 -56.49
N VAL A 58 -23.62 18.78 -55.47
CA VAL A 58 -22.39 19.58 -55.33
C VAL A 58 -21.20 18.64 -55.49
N TYR A 59 -20.24 18.99 -56.35
CA TYR A 59 -19.02 18.21 -56.53
C TYR A 59 -17.77 19.00 -56.17
N ASN A 60 -16.84 18.34 -55.48
CA ASN A 60 -15.54 18.87 -55.05
C ASN A 60 -15.70 20.19 -54.28
N PHE A 61 -16.41 20.14 -53.15
CA PHE A 61 -16.53 21.27 -52.23
C PHE A 61 -15.29 21.35 -51.34
N LYS A 62 -14.86 22.58 -51.03
CA LYS A 62 -13.83 22.87 -50.04
C LYS A 62 -14.21 24.08 -49.22
N MET A 63 -13.97 24.04 -47.92
CA MET A 63 -13.98 25.18 -47.01
C MET A 63 -12.55 25.34 -46.47
N LEU A 64 -12.02 26.55 -46.56
CA LEU A 64 -10.69 26.88 -46.06
C LEU A 64 -10.74 27.27 -44.58
N GLU A 65 -9.62 27.12 -43.89
CA GLU A 65 -9.37 27.71 -42.57
C GLU A 65 -9.41 29.25 -42.63
N GLU A 66 -9.46 29.89 -41.45
CA GLU A 66 -9.42 31.35 -41.31
C GLU A 66 -8.22 31.98 -42.05
N ASN A 67 -7.09 31.27 -42.09
CA ASN A 67 -5.87 31.69 -42.79
C ASN A 67 -6.00 31.71 -44.33
N ASN A 68 -7.13 31.21 -44.87
CA ASN A 68 -7.43 31.13 -46.31
C ASN A 68 -6.43 30.31 -47.13
N GLN A 69 -5.69 29.39 -46.50
CA GLN A 69 -4.70 28.54 -47.14
C GLN A 69 -4.96 27.06 -46.86
N ASP A 70 -5.14 26.71 -45.59
CA ASP A 70 -5.35 25.32 -45.19
C ASP A 70 -6.80 24.89 -45.41
N GLU A 71 -7.03 23.60 -45.69
CA GLU A 71 -8.36 23.03 -45.89
C GLU A 71 -8.95 22.64 -44.52
N PHE A 72 -10.11 23.21 -44.16
CA PHE A 72 -10.86 22.81 -42.96
C PHE A 72 -11.75 21.59 -43.26
N ILE A 73 -12.67 21.73 -44.21
CA ILE A 73 -13.61 20.69 -44.64
C ILE A 73 -13.53 20.55 -46.16
N LYS A 74 -13.58 19.32 -46.67
CA LYS A 74 -13.85 19.06 -48.09
C LYS A 74 -14.69 17.82 -48.28
N PHE A 75 -15.36 17.70 -49.43
CA PHE A 75 -16.03 16.47 -49.83
C PHE A 75 -16.08 16.34 -51.35
N ASP A 76 -16.15 15.11 -51.83
CA ASP A 76 -16.16 14.80 -53.26
C ASP A 76 -17.54 15.02 -53.86
N THR A 77 -18.59 14.55 -53.18
CA THR A 77 -19.98 14.66 -53.63
C THR A 77 -20.92 14.92 -52.46
N LEU A 78 -21.83 15.88 -52.62
CA LEU A 78 -23.04 16.04 -51.78
C LEU A 78 -24.27 15.93 -52.68
N ILE A 79 -25.24 15.11 -52.29
CA ILE A 79 -26.55 14.99 -52.93
C ILE A 79 -27.62 15.31 -51.90
N VAL A 80 -28.49 16.27 -52.22
CA VAL A 80 -29.65 16.62 -51.40
C VAL A 80 -30.89 16.57 -52.28
N ASN A 81 -31.84 15.72 -51.93
CA ASN A 81 -33.16 15.68 -52.56
C ASN A 81 -34.18 16.33 -51.62
N LEU A 82 -34.77 17.44 -52.05
CA LEU A 82 -35.73 18.23 -51.27
C LEU A 82 -37.16 18.00 -51.77
N GLU A 83 -38.14 18.17 -50.91
CA GLU A 83 -39.56 18.23 -51.27
C GLU A 83 -40.08 19.69 -51.18
N PRO A 84 -39.94 20.53 -52.21
CA PRO A 84 -40.03 21.99 -52.06
C PRO A 84 -41.42 22.50 -51.70
N TYR A 85 -42.48 21.74 -52.02
CA TYR A 85 -43.84 22.16 -51.70
C TYR A 85 -44.11 22.12 -50.20
N LYS A 86 -43.37 21.30 -49.43
CA LYS A 86 -43.45 21.24 -47.96
C LYS A 86 -43.00 22.52 -47.29
N LEU A 87 -42.06 23.25 -47.91
CA LEU A 87 -41.60 24.55 -47.42
C LEU A 87 -42.75 25.58 -47.31
N LEU A 88 -43.81 25.45 -48.13
CA LEU A 88 -45.00 26.30 -48.05
C LEU A 88 -45.83 26.08 -46.77
N PHE A 89 -45.60 24.94 -46.09
CA PHE A 89 -46.25 24.55 -44.84
C PHE A 89 -45.31 24.68 -43.62
N ASN A 90 -44.18 25.40 -43.79
CA ASN A 90 -43.12 25.51 -42.78
C ASN A 90 -42.54 24.15 -42.38
N GLU A 91 -42.48 23.19 -43.32
CA GLU A 91 -41.87 21.87 -43.15
C GLU A 91 -40.68 21.71 -44.10
N THR A 92 -39.51 21.37 -43.57
CA THR A 92 -38.33 21.04 -44.37
C THR A 92 -38.23 19.54 -44.52
N VAL A 93 -38.49 19.01 -45.72
CA VAL A 93 -38.42 17.58 -46.00
C VAL A 93 -37.29 17.28 -46.98
N ILE A 94 -36.37 16.41 -46.57
CA ILE A 94 -35.21 15.94 -47.32
C ILE A 94 -35.36 14.42 -47.50
N GLU A 95 -35.64 13.98 -48.72
CA GLU A 95 -35.82 12.54 -49.03
C GLU A 95 -34.49 11.78 -49.09
N GLN A 96 -33.40 12.49 -49.37
CA GLN A 96 -32.05 11.93 -49.47
C GLN A 96 -31.01 12.98 -49.05
N PHE A 97 -30.13 12.59 -48.13
CA PHE A 97 -28.93 13.35 -47.78
C PHE A 97 -27.70 12.45 -47.88
N TYR A 98 -26.88 12.64 -48.91
CA TYR A 98 -25.72 11.79 -49.17
C TYR A 98 -24.45 12.62 -49.27
N ILE A 99 -23.40 12.24 -48.53
CA ILE A 99 -22.06 12.81 -48.62
C ILE A 99 -21.04 11.70 -48.85
N ASP A 100 -20.13 11.92 -49.80
CA ASP A 100 -19.00 11.02 -50.10
C ASP A 100 -17.67 11.75 -50.00
N GLY A 101 -16.66 11.07 -49.45
CA GLY A 101 -15.29 11.57 -49.37
C GLY A 101 -15.11 12.76 -48.42
N LEU A 102 -15.97 12.91 -47.40
CA LEU A 102 -15.85 13.99 -46.43
C LEU A 102 -14.50 13.93 -45.71
N THR A 103 -13.70 14.98 -45.76
CA THR A 103 -12.50 15.13 -44.94
C THR A 103 -12.67 16.33 -44.02
N VAL A 104 -12.44 16.14 -42.73
CA VAL A 104 -12.49 17.20 -41.70
C VAL A 104 -11.16 17.27 -40.97
N ASN A 105 -10.55 18.46 -40.95
CA ASN A 105 -9.34 18.75 -40.17
C ASN A 105 -9.71 19.57 -38.94
N THR A 106 -9.64 18.95 -37.77
CA THR A 106 -9.91 19.59 -36.48
C THR A 106 -8.59 19.77 -35.72
N THR A 107 -8.38 20.97 -35.19
CA THR A 107 -7.22 21.28 -34.34
C THR A 107 -7.70 21.83 -33.00
N LEU A 108 -7.19 21.28 -31.90
CA LEU A 108 -7.41 21.78 -30.54
C LEU A 108 -6.09 22.35 -29.98
N LYS A 109 -6.14 23.57 -29.46
CA LYS A 109 -5.03 24.18 -28.72
C LYS A 109 -5.57 25.09 -27.61
N ASP A 110 -5.09 24.94 -26.38
CA ASP A 110 -5.47 25.80 -25.25
C ASP A 110 -7.00 25.93 -25.07
N SER A 111 -7.71 24.81 -25.23
CA SER A 111 -9.19 24.70 -25.20
C SER A 111 -9.95 25.40 -26.33
N VAL A 112 -9.25 25.92 -27.33
CA VAL A 112 -9.84 26.55 -28.52
C VAL A 112 -9.73 25.60 -29.70
N PHE A 113 -10.86 25.35 -30.36
CA PHE A 113 -10.89 24.63 -31.63
C PHE A 113 -10.71 25.57 -32.82
N ASN A 114 -10.14 25.06 -33.90
CA ASN A 114 -10.02 25.77 -35.17
C ASN A 114 -11.37 26.07 -35.86
N PHE A 115 -12.52 25.80 -35.24
CA PHE A 115 -13.84 26.12 -35.78
C PHE A 115 -14.69 26.96 -34.81
N ASP A 116 -14.14 27.39 -33.67
CA ASP A 116 -14.89 28.18 -32.68
C ASP A 116 -15.38 29.52 -33.26
N ASP A 117 -14.65 30.09 -34.23
CA ASP A 117 -15.08 31.26 -35.01
C ASP A 117 -16.36 31.00 -35.81
N LEU A 118 -16.55 29.80 -36.36
CA LEU A 118 -17.77 29.41 -37.08
C LEU A 118 -18.96 29.28 -36.13
N ILE A 119 -18.73 28.71 -34.94
CA ILE A 119 -19.77 28.64 -33.91
C ILE A 119 -20.18 30.07 -33.53
N ALA A 120 -19.20 30.91 -33.17
CA ALA A 120 -19.45 32.30 -32.80
C ALA A 120 -20.18 33.08 -33.90
N PHE A 121 -19.85 32.85 -35.17
CA PHE A 121 -20.51 33.48 -36.31
C PHE A 121 -22.00 33.10 -36.42
N HIS A 122 -22.36 31.83 -36.18
CA HIS A 122 -23.74 31.35 -36.32
C HIS A 122 -24.58 31.46 -35.05
N THR A 123 -23.97 31.69 -33.89
CA THR A 123 -24.67 31.87 -32.60
C THR A 123 -24.76 33.32 -32.17
N GLN A 124 -24.24 34.28 -32.95
CA GLN A 124 -24.30 35.70 -32.60
C GLN A 124 -25.77 36.16 -32.59
N GLU A 125 -26.27 36.62 -31.44
CA GLU A 125 -27.63 37.15 -31.34
C GLU A 125 -27.76 38.39 -32.24
N ASN A 126 -28.77 38.38 -33.13
CA ASN A 126 -29.21 39.60 -33.77
C ASN A 126 -29.84 40.48 -32.70
N ASP A 127 -29.34 41.71 -32.51
CA ASP A 127 -29.76 42.74 -31.54
C ASP A 127 -31.24 43.19 -31.62
N THR A 128 -32.12 42.42 -32.25
CA THR A 128 -33.56 42.63 -32.24
C THR A 128 -34.21 41.80 -31.15
N VAL A 129 -34.45 42.43 -30.00
CA VAL A 129 -35.36 41.96 -28.96
C VAL A 129 -36.75 41.79 -29.59
N THR A 130 -37.12 40.57 -29.92
CA THR A 130 -38.51 40.16 -30.05
C THR A 130 -38.62 38.75 -29.52
N THR A 131 -39.16 38.62 -28.32
CA THR A 131 -39.61 37.36 -27.71
C THR A 131 -40.84 36.88 -28.48
N GLU A 132 -40.64 36.37 -29.69
CA GLU A 132 -41.60 35.47 -30.31
C GLU A 132 -41.26 34.06 -29.80
N GLU A 133 -42.27 33.32 -29.34
CA GLU A 133 -42.13 31.89 -29.06
C GLU A 133 -41.47 31.25 -30.28
N SER A 134 -40.26 30.70 -30.10
CA SER A 134 -39.55 30.05 -31.21
C SER A 134 -40.42 28.91 -31.71
N GLU A 135 -41.04 29.09 -32.88
CA GLU A 135 -41.80 28.03 -33.53
C GLU A 135 -40.87 26.82 -33.70
N THR A 136 -41.35 25.64 -33.30
CA THR A 136 -40.58 24.40 -33.44
C THR A 136 -40.23 24.20 -34.91
N VAL A 137 -38.93 24.12 -35.20
CA VAL A 137 -38.43 23.84 -36.56
C VAL A 137 -38.91 22.44 -36.96
N LYS A 138 -39.73 22.36 -38.01
CA LYS A 138 -40.26 21.09 -38.53
C LYS A 138 -39.35 20.55 -39.63
N TYR A 139 -38.70 19.42 -39.38
CA TYR A 139 -37.75 18.80 -40.31
C TYR A 139 -37.92 17.28 -40.42
N ASP A 140 -38.01 16.72 -41.63
CA ASP A 140 -37.93 15.28 -41.88
C ASP A 140 -36.77 15.02 -42.83
N ILE A 141 -35.79 14.22 -42.40
CA ILE A 141 -34.61 13.89 -43.20
C ILE A 141 -34.52 12.36 -43.28
N SER A 142 -34.62 11.85 -44.49
CA SER A 142 -34.57 10.42 -44.81
C SER A 142 -33.31 10.06 -45.60
N ASN A 143 -32.91 8.80 -45.51
CA ASN A 143 -31.75 8.23 -46.21
C ASN A 143 -30.48 9.07 -46.04
N ILE A 144 -30.09 9.29 -44.78
CA ILE A 144 -28.85 9.99 -44.44
C ILE A 144 -27.68 9.02 -44.57
N GLU A 145 -26.77 9.30 -45.47
CA GLU A 145 -25.62 8.44 -45.74
C GLU A 145 -24.34 9.26 -45.86
N LEU A 146 -23.36 8.91 -45.04
CA LEU A 146 -21.99 9.42 -45.10
C LEU A 146 -21.07 8.24 -45.47
N LYS A 147 -20.29 8.39 -46.54
CA LYS A 147 -19.36 7.36 -47.01
C LYS A 147 -17.93 7.87 -47.16
N ASN A 148 -16.97 6.98 -46.93
CA ASN A 148 -15.53 7.22 -47.11
C ASN A 148 -15.02 8.49 -46.39
N ALA A 149 -15.56 8.78 -45.21
CA ALA A 149 -15.18 9.99 -44.48
C ALA A 149 -13.85 9.80 -43.73
N ASN A 150 -13.09 10.89 -43.62
CA ASN A 150 -11.79 10.97 -42.99
C ASN A 150 -11.79 12.11 -41.98
N PHE A 151 -11.45 11.81 -40.73
CA PHE A 151 -11.36 12.81 -39.66
C PHE A 151 -9.94 12.88 -39.13
N PHE A 152 -9.35 14.07 -39.16
CA PHE A 152 -8.04 14.35 -38.60
C PHE A 152 -8.22 15.23 -37.37
N PHE A 153 -7.89 14.72 -36.19
CA PHE A 153 -7.93 15.47 -34.94
C PHE A 153 -6.51 15.72 -34.44
N ASN A 154 -6.04 16.95 -34.58
CA ASN A 154 -4.75 17.40 -34.11
C ASN A 154 -4.87 18.09 -32.74
N ASN A 155 -4.52 17.37 -31.67
CA ASN A 155 -4.43 17.95 -30.34
C ASN A 155 -3.01 18.50 -30.13
N LYS A 156 -2.86 19.83 -30.27
CA LYS A 156 -1.59 20.53 -30.10
C LYS A 156 -1.14 20.60 -28.64
N ASN A 157 -2.02 20.35 -27.66
CA ASN A 157 -1.66 20.34 -26.24
C ASN A 157 -0.78 19.13 -25.89
N VAL A 158 -0.95 18.01 -26.61
CA VAL A 158 -0.17 16.77 -26.43
C VAL A 158 0.69 16.41 -27.65
N ASP A 159 0.76 17.30 -28.65
CA ASP A 159 1.47 17.08 -29.92
C ASP A 159 1.09 15.73 -30.58
N HIS A 160 -0.21 15.44 -30.67
CA HIS A 160 -0.72 14.19 -31.23
C HIS A 160 -1.80 14.43 -32.27
N THR A 161 -1.75 13.69 -33.38
CA THR A 161 -2.80 13.69 -34.40
C THR A 161 -3.43 12.30 -34.49
N THR A 162 -4.73 12.25 -34.23
CA THR A 162 -5.57 11.06 -34.43
C THR A 162 -6.21 11.13 -35.81
N HIS A 163 -6.12 10.06 -36.58
CA HIS A 163 -6.79 9.94 -37.89
C HIS A 163 -7.78 8.78 -37.83
N ILE A 164 -9.03 9.07 -38.16
CA ILE A 164 -10.09 8.09 -38.38
C ILE A 164 -10.33 8.02 -39.88
N ASP A 165 -10.08 6.86 -40.46
CA ASP A 165 -10.25 6.53 -41.87
C ASP A 165 -11.51 5.70 -42.14
N ASP A 166 -12.00 5.77 -43.37
CA ASP A 166 -13.13 5.01 -43.90
C ASP A 166 -14.41 5.05 -43.03
N PHE A 167 -14.64 6.18 -42.37
CA PHE A 167 -15.80 6.37 -41.52
C PHE A 167 -17.07 6.45 -42.37
N SER A 168 -18.08 5.66 -42.00
CA SER A 168 -19.37 5.65 -42.67
C SER A 168 -20.51 5.67 -41.66
N ILE A 169 -21.56 6.43 -41.96
CA ILE A 169 -22.80 6.48 -41.19
C ILE A 169 -23.94 6.20 -42.15
N PHE A 170 -24.90 5.40 -41.69
CA PHE A 170 -26.20 5.28 -42.34
C PHE A 170 -27.31 5.46 -41.30
N MET A 171 -28.29 6.29 -41.62
CA MET A 171 -29.47 6.53 -40.79
C MET A 171 -30.70 6.62 -41.69
N ASP A 172 -31.71 5.80 -41.36
CA ASP A 172 -32.92 5.66 -42.18
C ASP A 172 -33.73 6.96 -42.27
N ASN A 173 -34.05 7.53 -41.11
CA ASN A 173 -34.88 8.73 -41.00
C ASN A 173 -34.77 9.37 -39.61
N ILE A 174 -34.68 10.70 -39.59
CA ILE A 174 -34.81 11.55 -38.40
C ILE A 174 -35.89 12.60 -38.68
N SER A 175 -36.86 12.75 -37.79
CA SER A 175 -37.94 13.73 -37.95
C SER A 175 -38.37 14.37 -36.64
N TRP A 176 -38.78 15.65 -36.69
CA TRP A 176 -39.09 16.47 -35.52
C TRP A 176 -40.22 15.94 -34.61
N ASN A 177 -41.11 15.11 -35.14
CA ASN A 177 -42.32 14.63 -34.47
C ASN A 177 -42.42 13.10 -34.42
N LYS A 178 -41.31 12.40 -34.57
CA LYS A 178 -41.29 10.94 -34.52
C LYS A 178 -41.55 10.46 -33.09
N GLU A 179 -42.57 9.61 -32.91
CA GLU A 179 -42.81 8.94 -31.63
C GLU A 179 -41.84 7.76 -31.40
N GLU A 180 -41.30 7.17 -32.48
CA GLU A 180 -40.35 6.06 -32.41
C GLU A 180 -38.90 6.55 -32.48
N LYS A 181 -38.01 5.88 -31.75
CA LYS A 181 -36.58 6.22 -31.73
C LYS A 181 -35.96 6.04 -33.11
N SER A 182 -35.10 6.99 -33.50
CA SER A 182 -34.31 6.87 -34.74
C SER A 182 -33.02 6.13 -34.44
N ASN A 183 -32.71 5.12 -35.25
CA ASN A 183 -31.51 4.30 -35.09
C ASN A 183 -30.37 4.89 -35.92
N ALA A 184 -29.24 5.18 -35.27
CA ALA A 184 -28.00 5.58 -35.93
C ALA A 184 -26.92 4.55 -35.61
N ASP A 185 -26.63 3.68 -36.58
CA ASP A 185 -25.57 2.69 -36.46
C ASP A 185 -24.28 3.30 -37.01
N ILE A 186 -23.30 3.50 -36.13
CA ILE A 186 -21.96 3.97 -36.51
C ILE A 186 -21.01 2.81 -36.38
N LYS A 187 -20.28 2.51 -37.45
CA LYS A 187 -19.26 1.46 -37.42
C LYS A 187 -18.01 1.92 -38.15
N PHE A 188 -16.87 1.83 -37.48
CA PHE A 188 -15.58 2.01 -38.14
C PHE A 188 -14.53 1.08 -37.55
N ASN A 189 -13.56 0.72 -38.40
CA ASN A 189 -12.47 -0.17 -38.04
C ASN A 189 -11.27 0.66 -37.57
N PHE A 190 -10.53 0.14 -36.59
CA PHE A 190 -9.27 0.77 -36.22
C PHE A 190 -8.15 0.33 -37.17
N LYS A 191 -7.20 1.24 -37.45
CA LYS A 191 -6.04 0.99 -38.32
C LYS A 191 -5.23 -0.25 -37.94
N ASN A 192 -5.15 -0.57 -36.65
CA ASN A 192 -4.39 -1.71 -36.14
C ASN A 192 -5.25 -2.98 -35.93
N GLY A 193 -6.46 -3.02 -36.49
CA GLY A 193 -7.44 -4.08 -36.26
C GLY A 193 -8.39 -3.77 -35.09
N GLY A 194 -9.52 -4.47 -35.06
CA GLY A 194 -10.63 -4.14 -34.14
C GLY A 194 -11.60 -3.12 -34.74
N TYR A 195 -12.63 -2.76 -33.99
CA TYR A 195 -13.68 -1.84 -34.44
C TYR A 195 -14.38 -1.14 -33.27
N LEU A 196 -14.98 0.01 -33.58
CA LEU A 196 -16.01 0.65 -32.77
C LEU A 196 -17.35 0.49 -33.49
N GLU A 197 -18.37 0.09 -32.73
CA GLU A 197 -19.74 -0.03 -33.22
C GLU A 197 -20.68 0.61 -32.20
N THR A 198 -21.51 1.55 -32.65
CA THR A 198 -22.56 2.15 -31.82
C THR A 198 -23.93 1.82 -32.39
N SER A 199 -24.89 1.65 -31.52
CA SER A 199 -26.31 1.75 -31.87
C SER A 199 -26.90 2.83 -30.98
N LEU A 200 -27.32 3.94 -31.57
CA LEU A 200 -27.92 5.08 -30.88
C LEU A 200 -29.39 5.15 -31.25
N ASN A 201 -30.24 5.22 -30.24
CA ASN A 201 -31.67 5.41 -30.35
C ASN A 201 -32.02 6.73 -29.68
N ILE A 202 -32.50 7.72 -30.43
CA ILE A 202 -32.89 9.04 -29.92
C ILE A 202 -34.36 9.32 -30.22
N ASN A 203 -35.08 9.84 -29.21
CA ASN A 203 -36.41 10.42 -29.36
C ASN A 203 -36.28 11.94 -29.54
N PRO A 204 -36.52 12.47 -30.76
CA PRO A 204 -36.37 13.90 -31.02
C PRO A 204 -37.44 14.78 -30.35
N ALA A 205 -38.56 14.20 -29.89
CA ALA A 205 -39.66 14.95 -29.28
C ALA A 205 -39.39 15.35 -27.81
N ASP A 206 -38.82 14.44 -27.02
CA ASP A 206 -38.51 14.66 -25.58
C ASP A 206 -37.00 14.69 -25.29
N GLY A 207 -36.17 14.29 -26.24
CA GLY A 207 -34.71 14.25 -26.12
C GLY A 207 -34.16 12.99 -25.45
N ASP A 208 -35.00 12.02 -25.09
CA ASP A 208 -34.53 10.77 -24.48
C ASP A 208 -33.66 9.98 -25.46
N TYR A 209 -32.55 9.44 -24.97
CA TYR A 209 -31.69 8.60 -25.78
C TYR A 209 -31.11 7.42 -25.01
N ASP A 210 -30.90 6.33 -25.74
CA ASP A 210 -30.08 5.21 -25.30
C ASP A 210 -29.07 4.87 -26.39
N ALA A 211 -27.84 4.57 -25.99
CA ALA A 211 -26.78 4.18 -26.89
C ALA A 211 -26.03 2.97 -26.34
N GLN A 212 -25.83 1.97 -27.20
CA GLN A 212 -24.87 0.90 -26.93
C GLN A 212 -23.58 1.19 -27.70
N VAL A 213 -22.46 1.35 -27.00
CA VAL A 213 -21.13 1.51 -27.60
C VAL A 213 -20.32 0.23 -27.37
N THR A 214 -19.89 -0.40 -28.45
CA THR A 214 -19.07 -1.60 -28.44
C THR A 214 -17.70 -1.27 -29.01
N ILE A 215 -16.65 -1.50 -28.22
CA ILE A 215 -15.26 -1.40 -28.66
C ILE A 215 -14.68 -2.80 -28.66
N ASN A 216 -14.17 -3.25 -29.79
CA ASN A 216 -13.45 -4.51 -29.91
C ASN A 216 -12.00 -4.27 -30.30
N ASN A 217 -11.08 -4.82 -29.52
CA ASN A 217 -9.64 -4.83 -29.77
C ASN A 217 -9.00 -3.44 -30.00
N LEU A 218 -9.36 -2.43 -29.19
CA LEU A 218 -8.69 -1.13 -29.26
C LEU A 218 -7.31 -1.20 -28.58
N ILE A 219 -6.25 -1.02 -29.36
CA ILE A 219 -4.87 -0.97 -28.85
C ILE A 219 -4.63 0.36 -28.11
N LEU A 220 -4.06 0.29 -26.91
CA LEU A 220 -3.86 1.46 -26.04
C LEU A 220 -2.58 2.27 -26.31
N ASP A 221 -1.60 1.70 -27.02
CA ASP A 221 -0.32 2.36 -27.35
C ASP A 221 -0.45 3.79 -27.93
N PRO A 222 -1.41 4.09 -28.85
CA PRO A 222 -1.60 5.44 -29.36
C PRO A 222 -1.99 6.47 -28.30
N PHE A 223 -2.60 6.03 -27.20
CA PHE A 223 -3.07 6.90 -26.12
C PHE A 223 -1.97 7.27 -25.11
N TYR A 224 -0.75 6.73 -25.27
CA TYR A 224 0.39 7.01 -24.40
C TYR A 224 0.63 8.51 -24.19
N LYS A 225 0.58 9.33 -25.25
CA LYS A 225 0.83 10.78 -25.15
C LYS A 225 -0.18 11.49 -24.25
N TYR A 226 -1.42 11.00 -24.18
CA TYR A 226 -2.45 11.53 -23.29
C TYR A 226 -2.20 11.11 -21.84
N ALA A 227 -1.71 9.89 -21.62
CA ALA A 227 -1.39 9.40 -20.28
C ALA A 227 -0.22 10.15 -19.62
N LEU A 228 0.64 10.83 -20.40
CA LEU A 228 1.78 11.61 -19.89
C LEU A 228 1.36 12.83 -19.05
N GLU A 229 0.12 13.30 -19.17
CA GLU A 229 -0.41 14.34 -18.30
C GLU A 229 -0.46 13.88 -16.83
N TYR A 230 -0.79 12.59 -16.62
CA TYR A 230 -1.04 12.02 -15.29
C TYR A 230 0.08 11.10 -14.79
N ALA A 231 0.97 10.63 -15.67
CA ALA A 231 2.02 9.68 -15.30
C ALA A 231 3.34 9.90 -16.04
N ASP A 232 4.45 9.74 -15.32
CA ASP A 232 5.81 9.73 -15.83
C ASP A 232 6.21 8.33 -16.33
N ILE A 233 5.60 7.93 -17.45
CA ILE A 233 5.78 6.62 -18.09
C ILE A 233 6.54 6.73 -19.41
N ASN A 234 7.07 5.60 -19.92
CA ASN A 234 7.65 5.51 -21.28
C ASN A 234 6.82 4.65 -22.25
N SER A 235 5.89 3.85 -21.73
CA SER A 235 4.96 3.08 -22.56
C SER A 235 3.65 2.80 -21.82
N LEU A 236 2.57 2.73 -22.60
CA LEU A 236 1.24 2.32 -22.20
C LEU A 236 0.80 1.25 -23.19
N LYS A 237 0.58 0.02 -22.72
CA LYS A 237 0.16 -1.11 -23.56
C LYS A 237 -1.10 -1.74 -23.02
N GLY A 238 -1.86 -2.36 -23.92
CA GLY A 238 -3.03 -3.16 -23.61
C GLY A 238 -4.04 -3.16 -24.75
N ILE A 239 -4.99 -4.08 -24.69
CA ILE A 239 -6.07 -4.21 -25.67
C ILE A 239 -7.40 -4.03 -24.94
N LEU A 240 -8.08 -2.91 -25.20
CA LEU A 240 -9.38 -2.58 -24.63
C LEU A 240 -10.51 -3.24 -25.43
N ASN A 241 -11.40 -3.90 -24.69
CA ASN A 241 -12.67 -4.43 -25.16
C ASN A 241 -13.79 -3.92 -24.25
N SER A 242 -14.82 -3.29 -24.78
CA SER A 242 -15.94 -2.80 -23.98
C SER A 242 -17.28 -2.98 -24.68
N LYS A 243 -18.32 -3.09 -23.86
CA LYS A 243 -19.72 -2.96 -24.27
C LYS A 243 -20.40 -2.10 -23.22
N ILE A 244 -20.62 -0.85 -23.57
CA ILE A 244 -21.14 0.21 -22.71
C ILE A 244 -22.56 0.54 -23.14
N LEU A 245 -23.44 0.74 -22.17
CA LEU A 245 -24.78 1.29 -22.33
C LEU A 245 -24.78 2.69 -21.75
N ILE A 246 -25.35 3.63 -22.49
CA ILE A 246 -25.45 5.04 -22.15
C ILE A 246 -26.92 5.40 -22.25
N GLU A 247 -27.50 5.95 -21.19
CA GLU A 247 -28.90 6.37 -21.14
C GLU A 247 -28.96 7.81 -20.64
N GLY A 248 -29.73 8.67 -21.29
CA GLY A 248 -29.80 10.07 -20.89
C GLY A 248 -30.87 10.85 -21.65
N ASN A 249 -30.85 12.17 -21.48
CA ASN A 249 -31.73 13.09 -22.17
C ASN A 249 -30.94 14.28 -22.72
N THR A 250 -31.13 14.64 -23.99
CA THR A 250 -30.38 15.70 -24.66
C THR A 250 -30.62 17.10 -24.09
N ASN A 251 -31.74 17.32 -23.38
CA ASN A 251 -32.01 18.56 -22.67
C ASN A 251 -31.23 18.67 -21.35
N ASN A 252 -30.77 17.54 -20.80
CA ASN A 252 -29.96 17.48 -19.57
C ASN A 252 -28.82 16.45 -19.72
N PRO A 253 -27.87 16.66 -20.66
CA PRO A 253 -26.87 15.65 -21.01
C PRO A 253 -25.90 15.34 -19.87
N ILE A 254 -25.80 16.23 -18.87
CA ILE A 254 -24.97 15.99 -17.69
C ILE A 254 -25.49 14.83 -16.83
N ASN A 255 -26.80 14.56 -16.84
CA ASN A 255 -27.45 13.50 -16.05
C ASN A 255 -27.37 12.12 -16.73
N THR A 256 -26.43 11.94 -17.65
CA THR A 256 -26.26 10.70 -18.41
C THR A 256 -25.74 9.59 -17.51
N LEU A 257 -26.38 8.43 -17.60
CA LEU A 257 -26.02 7.24 -16.85
C LEU A 257 -25.26 6.27 -17.76
N VAL A 258 -24.18 5.69 -17.24
CA VAL A 258 -23.34 4.75 -17.99
C VAL A 258 -23.25 3.42 -17.24
N SER A 259 -23.43 2.31 -17.96
CA SER A 259 -23.27 0.96 -17.42
C SER A 259 -22.64 0.03 -18.45
N GLY A 260 -22.29 -1.21 -18.08
CA GLY A 260 -21.81 -2.21 -19.04
C GLY A 260 -20.57 -2.97 -18.59
N LYS A 261 -19.70 -3.33 -19.53
CA LYS A 261 -18.51 -4.15 -19.26
C LYS A 261 -17.28 -3.59 -19.95
N VAL A 262 -16.16 -3.62 -19.23
CA VAL A 262 -14.85 -3.21 -19.70
C VAL A 262 -13.84 -4.31 -19.42
N ASN A 263 -13.03 -4.65 -20.41
CA ASN A 263 -11.93 -5.58 -20.30
C ASN A 263 -10.67 -4.98 -20.94
N ILE A 264 -9.54 -5.14 -20.28
CA ILE A 264 -8.23 -4.81 -20.84
C ILE A 264 -7.37 -6.07 -20.76
N ASP A 265 -6.94 -6.57 -21.91
CA ASP A 265 -6.04 -7.70 -22.02
C ASP A 265 -4.59 -7.20 -22.17
N ASP A 266 -3.64 -7.91 -21.55
CA ASP A 266 -2.20 -7.67 -21.61
C ASP A 266 -1.77 -6.22 -21.30
N PHE A 267 -2.36 -5.63 -20.25
CA PHE A 267 -2.03 -4.29 -19.79
C PHE A 267 -0.59 -4.21 -19.26
N ALA A 268 0.16 -3.18 -19.66
CA ALA A 268 1.48 -2.89 -19.12
C ALA A 268 1.84 -1.40 -19.15
N LEU A 269 2.50 -0.95 -18.08
CA LEU A 269 3.10 0.37 -17.93
C LEU A 269 4.58 0.23 -17.59
N THR A 270 5.42 1.05 -18.23
CA THR A 270 6.84 1.17 -17.89
C THR A 270 7.19 2.55 -17.38
N ASP A 271 8.13 2.63 -16.44
CA ASP A 271 8.74 3.91 -16.04
C ASP A 271 9.60 4.52 -17.16
N LYS A 272 10.16 5.71 -16.90
CA LYS A 272 11.10 6.41 -17.80
C LYS A 272 12.41 5.65 -18.07
N ASN A 273 12.73 4.61 -17.29
CA ASN A 273 13.90 3.74 -17.49
C ASN A 273 13.56 2.46 -18.27
N ASN A 274 12.34 2.34 -18.83
CA ASN A 274 11.83 1.14 -19.48
C ASN A 274 11.65 -0.07 -18.54
N LYS A 275 11.59 0.16 -17.23
CA LYS A 275 11.27 -0.89 -16.28
C LYS A 275 9.75 -1.07 -16.23
N GLU A 276 9.28 -2.30 -16.37
CA GLU A 276 7.87 -2.64 -16.14
C GLU A 276 7.51 -2.39 -14.68
N VAL A 277 6.50 -1.57 -14.43
CA VAL A 277 6.08 -1.21 -13.07
C VAL A 277 4.72 -1.80 -12.72
N ILE A 278 3.76 -1.73 -13.65
CA ILE A 278 2.40 -2.24 -13.44
C ILE A 278 2.03 -3.07 -14.67
N LYS A 279 1.58 -4.30 -14.46
CA LYS A 279 1.02 -5.14 -15.52
C LYS A 279 -0.18 -5.91 -15.03
N SER A 280 -0.98 -6.39 -15.96
CA SER A 280 -1.99 -7.41 -15.70
C SER A 280 -2.30 -8.15 -16.99
N LYS A 281 -2.39 -9.49 -16.93
CA LYS A 281 -2.81 -10.27 -18.09
C LYS A 281 -4.25 -9.94 -18.48
N LYS A 282 -5.10 -9.69 -17.48
CA LYS A 282 -6.47 -9.27 -17.71
C LYS A 282 -7.00 -8.38 -16.58
N ILE A 283 -7.59 -7.26 -16.95
CA ILE A 283 -8.37 -6.38 -16.08
C ILE A 283 -9.81 -6.46 -16.57
N SER A 284 -10.74 -6.84 -15.72
CA SER A 284 -12.16 -6.96 -16.08
C SER A 284 -13.02 -6.22 -15.07
N SER A 285 -13.95 -5.40 -15.54
CA SER A 285 -14.94 -4.76 -14.70
C SER A 285 -16.32 -4.80 -15.32
N ALA A 286 -17.33 -5.08 -14.50
CA ALA A 286 -18.73 -4.84 -14.82
C ALA A 286 -19.16 -3.54 -14.14
N LEU A 287 -19.45 -2.52 -14.95
CA LEU A 287 -19.96 -1.24 -14.49
C LEU A 287 -21.45 -1.39 -14.23
N LYS A 288 -21.88 -1.20 -12.98
CA LYS A 288 -23.30 -1.24 -12.62
C LYS A 288 -23.95 0.11 -12.93
N LEU A 289 -23.30 1.19 -12.50
CA LEU A 289 -23.76 2.56 -12.71
C LEU A 289 -22.59 3.53 -12.58
N ILE A 290 -22.38 4.38 -13.57
CA ILE A 290 -21.58 5.59 -13.48
C ILE A 290 -22.53 6.76 -13.71
N ASP A 291 -22.70 7.58 -12.70
CA ASP A 291 -23.49 8.81 -12.71
C ASP A 291 -22.54 9.95 -12.35
N TYR A 292 -22.05 10.62 -13.40
CA TYR A 292 -21.07 11.69 -13.25
C TYR A 292 -21.67 12.91 -12.54
N ALA A 293 -22.93 13.27 -12.83
CA ALA A 293 -23.61 14.41 -12.23
C ALA A 293 -23.71 14.28 -10.71
N ASN A 294 -24.00 13.08 -10.21
CA ASN A 294 -24.12 12.80 -8.79
C ASN A 294 -22.84 12.23 -8.16
N ALA A 295 -21.70 12.27 -8.86
CA ALA A 295 -20.42 11.72 -8.41
C ALA A 295 -20.53 10.28 -7.86
N THR A 296 -21.34 9.44 -8.51
CA THR A 296 -21.69 8.09 -8.09
C THR A 296 -21.11 7.05 -9.04
N TYR A 297 -20.27 6.14 -8.51
CA TYR A 297 -19.53 5.15 -9.28
C TYR A 297 -19.71 3.76 -8.67
N GLU A 298 -20.59 2.96 -9.25
CA GLU A 298 -20.88 1.60 -8.81
C GLU A 298 -20.35 0.56 -9.81
N LEU A 299 -19.45 -0.30 -9.32
CA LEU A 299 -18.93 -1.46 -10.03
C LEU A 299 -19.56 -2.73 -9.44
N ASP A 300 -20.14 -3.58 -10.28
CA ASP A 300 -20.59 -4.90 -9.84
C ASP A 300 -19.40 -5.85 -9.62
N SER A 301 -18.32 -5.68 -10.40
CA SER A 301 -17.07 -6.39 -10.15
C SER A 301 -15.85 -5.65 -10.69
N LEU A 302 -14.69 -5.89 -10.07
CA LEU A 302 -13.38 -5.56 -10.56
C LEU A 302 -12.44 -6.75 -10.32
N THR A 303 -11.95 -7.36 -11.39
CA THR A 303 -11.05 -8.52 -11.34
C THR A 303 -9.72 -8.22 -12.03
N LEU A 304 -8.63 -8.46 -11.32
CA LEU A 304 -7.26 -8.42 -11.85
C LEU A 304 -6.71 -9.85 -11.92
N SER A 305 -6.35 -10.32 -13.12
CA SER A 305 -5.78 -11.65 -13.34
C SER A 305 -4.30 -11.56 -13.66
N THR A 306 -3.48 -12.20 -12.84
CA THR A 306 -2.01 -12.15 -12.89
C THR A 306 -1.47 -10.71 -12.90
N PRO A 307 -1.92 -9.82 -11.97
CA PRO A 307 -1.31 -8.50 -11.88
C PRO A 307 0.13 -8.60 -11.41
N TYR A 308 0.98 -7.70 -11.91
CA TYR A 308 2.36 -7.54 -11.50
C TYR A 308 2.57 -6.11 -11.04
N ILE A 309 3.21 -5.94 -9.87
CA ILE A 309 3.67 -4.63 -9.39
C ILE A 309 5.15 -4.72 -9.01
N TYR A 310 5.97 -3.84 -9.59
CA TYR A 310 7.27 -3.53 -9.04
C TYR A 310 7.12 -2.38 -8.04
N PHE A 311 7.38 -2.64 -6.76
CA PHE A 311 7.29 -1.63 -5.70
C PHE A 311 8.66 -1.42 -5.06
N GLU A 312 9.15 -0.19 -5.15
CA GLU A 312 10.41 0.22 -4.57
C GLU A 312 10.19 1.34 -3.56
N MET A 313 10.63 1.09 -2.32
CA MET A 313 10.56 2.03 -1.22
C MET A 313 11.93 2.65 -0.94
N ASP A 314 11.93 3.97 -0.83
CA ASP A 314 13.06 4.79 -0.42
C ASP A 314 12.74 5.47 0.94
N SER A 315 13.66 6.25 1.48
CA SER A 315 13.58 6.90 2.80
C SER A 315 12.35 7.77 3.04
N ILE A 316 11.81 8.41 2.00
CA ILE A 316 10.72 9.40 2.11
C ILE A 316 9.56 9.16 1.14
N THR A 317 9.68 8.23 0.20
CA THR A 317 8.71 8.05 -0.90
C THR A 317 8.87 6.67 -1.55
N ASN A 318 8.07 6.39 -2.59
CA ASN A 318 8.14 5.16 -3.37
C ASN A 318 8.06 5.45 -4.88
N ASN A 319 8.37 4.44 -5.69
CA ASN A 319 8.37 4.56 -7.14
C ASN A 319 6.97 4.80 -7.75
N LEU A 320 5.88 4.32 -7.13
CA LEU A 320 4.52 4.53 -7.66
C LEU A 320 4.06 5.98 -7.49
N VAL A 321 4.37 6.62 -6.37
CA VAL A 321 4.12 8.05 -6.14
C VAL A 321 4.95 8.93 -7.08
N LYS A 322 6.15 8.49 -7.47
CA LYS A 322 6.94 9.17 -8.50
C LYS A 322 6.41 8.92 -9.91
N LEU A 323 5.81 7.75 -10.14
CA LEU A 323 5.28 7.33 -11.43
C LEU A 323 4.01 8.12 -11.77
N PHE A 324 3.09 8.25 -10.82
CA PHE A 324 1.86 9.01 -10.99
C PHE A 324 2.07 10.42 -10.48
N LYS A 325 1.71 11.43 -11.27
CA LYS A 325 1.77 12.84 -10.90
C LYS A 325 0.61 13.19 -9.97
N VAL A 326 0.55 12.49 -8.83
CA VAL A 326 -0.44 12.77 -7.79
C VAL A 326 -0.07 14.12 -7.19
N ASP A 327 -0.96 15.10 -7.30
CA ASP A 327 -0.78 16.40 -6.64
C ASP A 327 -0.67 16.20 -5.13
N THR A 328 0.55 16.25 -4.63
CA THR A 328 0.83 16.20 -3.18
C THR A 328 0.77 17.60 -2.55
N GLU A 329 0.05 18.56 -3.15
CA GLU A 329 0.04 19.97 -2.73
C GLU A 329 -0.49 20.20 -1.30
N ASP A 330 -1.04 19.20 -0.62
CA ASP A 330 -1.42 19.29 0.80
C ASP A 330 -0.27 19.07 1.80
N ASN A 331 0.99 18.93 1.36
CA ASN A 331 2.15 18.78 2.26
C ASN A 331 2.89 20.10 2.60
N THR A 332 2.26 21.26 2.43
CA THR A 332 2.72 22.49 3.10
C THR A 332 1.92 22.76 4.37
N LEU A 333 2.45 22.28 5.50
CA LEU A 333 2.22 22.86 6.82
C LEU A 333 2.74 24.31 6.83
N ALA A 334 1.99 25.25 6.25
CA ALA A 334 2.02 26.70 6.49
C ALA A 334 1.18 27.42 5.42
N ASN A 335 -0.13 27.55 5.65
CA ASN A 335 -0.92 28.73 5.28
C ASN A 335 -2.37 28.53 5.77
N GLU A 336 -2.68 29.09 6.94
CA GLU A 336 -4.03 29.11 7.51
C GLU A 336 -4.97 30.14 6.85
N GLU A 337 -4.65 30.68 5.67
CA GLU A 337 -5.46 31.75 5.03
C GLU A 337 -6.22 31.36 3.75
N TYR A 338 -6.27 30.09 3.35
CA TYR A 338 -7.12 29.62 2.24
C TYR A 338 -8.16 28.57 2.67
N LYS A 339 -8.86 28.83 3.79
CA LYS A 339 -10.06 28.08 4.21
C LYS A 339 -11.33 28.93 4.23
N THR A 340 -11.50 29.79 3.23
CA THR A 340 -12.79 30.42 2.96
C THR A 340 -13.13 30.21 1.48
N GLN A 341 -14.28 29.55 1.26
CA GLN A 341 -14.80 29.02 -0.02
C GLN A 341 -14.27 27.65 -0.45
N ILE A 342 -14.51 26.63 0.36
CA ILE A 342 -14.91 25.33 -0.20
C ILE A 342 -16.43 25.40 -0.33
N ASP A 343 -16.91 25.40 -1.57
CA ASP A 343 -18.31 25.30 -1.92
C ASP A 343 -18.89 24.00 -1.32
N THR A 344 -19.74 24.13 -0.31
CA THR A 344 -20.39 23.04 0.43
C THR A 344 -21.47 22.30 -0.37
N THR A 345 -21.42 22.34 -1.71
CA THR A 345 -22.38 21.69 -2.61
C THR A 345 -21.79 20.51 -3.39
N ALA A 346 -20.52 20.17 -3.21
CA ALA A 346 -19.96 18.92 -3.72
C ALA A 346 -20.57 17.74 -2.95
N THR A 347 -21.52 17.04 -3.56
CA THR A 347 -21.91 15.67 -3.20
C THR A 347 -20.63 14.86 -3.05
N GLY A 348 -20.35 14.37 -1.84
CA GLY A 348 -19.16 13.56 -1.59
C GLY A 348 -19.13 12.36 -2.54
N LEU A 349 -17.98 12.08 -3.15
CA LEU A 349 -17.77 10.96 -4.07
C LEU A 349 -18.35 9.67 -3.47
N HIS A 350 -19.41 9.13 -4.09
CA HIS A 350 -19.95 7.83 -3.73
C HIS A 350 -19.34 6.78 -4.65
N TYR A 351 -18.65 5.80 -4.09
CA TYR A 351 -18.17 4.65 -4.85
C TYR A 351 -18.56 3.34 -4.18
N THR A 352 -18.86 2.35 -5.03
CA THR A 352 -19.13 0.97 -4.63
C THR A 352 -18.40 -0.01 -5.56
N ILE A 353 -17.80 -1.06 -5.02
CA ILE A 353 -17.31 -2.23 -5.74
C ILE A 353 -17.89 -3.47 -5.06
N ASN A 354 -18.90 -4.10 -5.66
CA ASN A 354 -19.57 -5.25 -5.05
C ASN A 354 -18.64 -6.45 -4.89
N ASN A 355 -17.72 -6.67 -5.84
CA ASN A 355 -16.77 -7.77 -5.83
C ASN A 355 -15.39 -7.32 -6.34
N PHE A 356 -14.40 -7.18 -5.45
CA PHE A 356 -13.00 -6.97 -5.85
C PHE A 356 -12.20 -8.27 -5.72
N ILE A 357 -11.53 -8.67 -6.81
CA ILE A 357 -10.80 -9.92 -6.87
C ILE A 357 -9.43 -9.71 -7.52
N VAL A 358 -8.38 -10.18 -6.84
CA VAL A 358 -7.05 -10.37 -7.43
C VAL A 358 -6.77 -11.87 -7.52
N LYS A 359 -6.35 -12.35 -8.69
CA LYS A 359 -5.99 -13.76 -8.93
C LYS A 359 -4.53 -13.85 -9.35
N ASP A 360 -3.77 -14.68 -8.65
CA ASP A 360 -2.39 -15.06 -8.99
C ASP A 360 -1.47 -13.85 -9.22
N GLY A 361 -1.59 -12.84 -8.36
CA GLY A 361 -0.79 -11.62 -8.42
C GLY A 361 0.65 -11.84 -7.98
N ILE A 362 1.52 -10.96 -8.48
CA ILE A 362 2.96 -10.96 -8.23
C ILE A 362 3.38 -9.56 -7.83
N MET A 363 4.25 -9.46 -6.83
CA MET A 363 4.87 -8.21 -6.44
C MET A 363 6.35 -8.41 -6.16
N ASP A 364 7.18 -7.64 -6.87
CA ASP A 364 8.60 -7.52 -6.55
C ASP A 364 8.79 -6.30 -5.67
N TYR A 365 9.15 -6.54 -4.42
CA TYR A 365 9.40 -5.52 -3.41
C TYR A 365 10.89 -5.24 -3.30
N ARG A 366 11.28 -3.97 -3.44
CA ARG A 366 12.63 -3.48 -3.14
C ARG A 366 12.60 -2.45 -2.03
N ASN A 367 13.52 -2.56 -1.07
CA ASN A 367 13.70 -1.59 -0.01
C ASN A 367 15.19 -1.20 0.13
N ASN A 368 15.46 0.11 0.14
CA ASN A 368 16.82 0.66 0.18
C ASN A 368 17.17 1.37 1.52
N LEU A 369 16.35 1.23 2.57
CA LEU A 369 16.49 1.98 3.83
C LEU A 369 17.79 1.70 4.61
N THR A 370 18.43 0.55 4.41
CA THR A 370 19.63 0.15 5.17
C THR A 370 20.94 0.42 4.43
N GLY A 371 20.89 1.07 3.26
CA GLY A 371 22.05 1.28 2.38
C GLY A 371 22.45 0.06 1.55
N LYS A 372 21.76 -1.07 1.74
CA LYS A 372 21.81 -2.27 0.88
C LYS A 372 20.39 -2.56 0.40
N ASN A 373 20.27 -3.11 -0.80
CA ASN A 373 18.96 -3.47 -1.36
C ASN A 373 18.44 -4.72 -0.67
N PHE A 374 17.22 -4.65 -0.15
CA PHE A 374 16.41 -5.81 0.21
C PHE A 374 15.41 -6.06 -0.91
N ASP A 375 15.62 -7.13 -1.65
CA ASP A 375 14.71 -7.60 -2.69
C ASP A 375 13.88 -8.76 -2.15
N TYR A 376 12.56 -8.70 -2.34
CA TYR A 376 11.63 -9.73 -1.87
C TYR A 376 10.55 -9.99 -2.90
N HIS A 377 10.36 -11.27 -3.22
CA HIS A 377 9.38 -11.70 -4.21
C HIS A 377 8.12 -12.22 -3.52
N LEU A 378 6.98 -11.62 -3.84
CA LEU A 378 5.66 -12.05 -3.41
C LEU A 378 4.93 -12.62 -4.62
N ASN A 379 4.33 -13.79 -4.47
CA ASN A 379 3.55 -14.41 -5.54
C ASN A 379 2.32 -15.13 -5.00
N ASP A 380 1.52 -15.68 -5.91
CA ASP A 380 0.20 -16.25 -5.63
C ASP A 380 -0.68 -15.31 -4.80
N ILE A 381 -0.52 -14.00 -5.01
CA ILE A 381 -1.28 -12.97 -4.30
C ILE A 381 -2.74 -13.11 -4.74
N LYS A 382 -3.61 -13.42 -3.79
CA LYS A 382 -5.05 -13.48 -3.99
C LYS A 382 -5.69 -12.53 -3.02
N ILE A 383 -6.55 -11.66 -3.53
CA ILE A 383 -7.31 -10.70 -2.74
C ILE A 383 -8.77 -10.93 -3.07
N ASN A 384 -9.61 -10.97 -2.03
CA ASN A 384 -11.05 -10.89 -2.16
C ASN A 384 -11.57 -9.85 -1.17
N SER A 385 -12.56 -9.09 -1.59
CA SER A 385 -13.34 -8.26 -0.68
C SER A 385 -14.80 -8.66 -0.74
N ASP A 386 -15.52 -8.34 0.34
CA ASP A 386 -16.96 -8.14 0.24
C ASP A 386 -17.25 -6.85 -0.55
N LYS A 387 -18.50 -6.37 -0.51
CA LYS A 387 -18.86 -5.05 -1.06
C LYS A 387 -17.99 -3.97 -0.41
N ILE A 388 -17.15 -3.31 -1.21
CA ILE A 388 -16.43 -2.09 -0.84
C ILE A 388 -17.38 -0.93 -1.14
N ASP A 389 -17.86 -0.23 -0.13
CA ASP A 389 -18.77 0.90 -0.30
C ASP A 389 -18.26 2.08 0.53
N SER A 390 -18.08 3.22 -0.11
CA SER A 390 -17.61 4.47 0.52
C SER A 390 -18.45 4.94 1.70
N GLN A 391 -19.71 4.50 1.81
CA GLN A 391 -20.66 4.88 2.85
C GLN A 391 -20.98 3.73 3.82
N ALA A 392 -20.31 2.58 3.71
CA ALA A 392 -20.52 1.48 4.66
C ALA A 392 -19.90 1.79 6.03
N ASP A 393 -20.52 1.26 7.09
CA ASP A 393 -19.95 1.32 8.44
C ASP A 393 -18.64 0.50 8.55
N TRP A 394 -18.51 -0.54 7.73
CA TRP A 394 -17.38 -1.47 7.75
C TRP A 394 -17.21 -2.21 6.43
N VAL A 395 -15.96 -2.33 5.97
CA VAL A 395 -15.56 -3.10 4.77
C VAL A 395 -14.49 -4.11 5.16
N ASN A 396 -14.63 -5.36 4.70
CA ASN A 396 -13.63 -6.41 4.90
C ASN A 396 -12.92 -6.79 3.60
N ILE A 397 -11.61 -6.97 3.69
CA ILE A 397 -10.72 -7.41 2.61
C ILE A 397 -9.83 -8.52 3.17
N ASN A 398 -9.78 -9.66 2.48
CA ASN A 398 -8.85 -10.75 2.79
C ASN A 398 -7.80 -10.84 1.69
N ALA A 399 -6.56 -11.06 2.09
CA ALA A 399 -5.44 -11.30 1.19
C ALA A 399 -4.67 -12.54 1.65
N ASN A 400 -4.29 -13.39 0.71
CA ASN A 400 -3.33 -14.46 0.94
C ASN A 400 -2.21 -14.37 -0.10
N MET A 401 -0.98 -14.71 0.28
CA MET A 401 0.16 -14.70 -0.63
C MET A 401 1.29 -15.61 -0.16
N LEU A 402 2.13 -16.01 -1.09
CA LEU A 402 3.39 -16.69 -0.82
C LEU A 402 4.52 -15.67 -0.68
N LEU A 403 5.28 -15.81 0.40
CA LEU A 403 6.44 -15.02 0.74
C LEU A 403 7.69 -15.76 0.24
N ASN A 404 8.33 -15.24 -0.80
CA ASN A 404 9.56 -15.75 -1.39
C ASN A 404 9.51 -17.27 -1.67
N ASN A 405 8.41 -17.73 -2.27
CA ASN A 405 8.14 -19.13 -2.63
C ASN A 405 8.10 -20.13 -1.45
N ARG A 406 8.03 -19.68 -0.19
CA ARG A 406 8.08 -20.59 0.98
C ARG A 406 7.09 -20.22 2.08
N GLY A 407 7.18 -18.99 2.60
CA GLY A 407 6.31 -18.56 3.68
C GLY A 407 4.90 -18.30 3.17
N ASN A 408 3.90 -18.40 4.04
CA ASN A 408 2.54 -17.97 3.72
C ASN A 408 2.22 -16.74 4.54
N LEU A 409 1.53 -15.77 3.94
CA LEU A 409 0.92 -14.65 4.63
C LEU A 409 -0.57 -14.64 4.34
N ASP A 410 -1.35 -14.64 5.42
CA ASP A 410 -2.78 -14.38 5.43
C ASP A 410 -3.05 -13.07 6.16
N ALA A 411 -3.75 -12.15 5.51
CA ALA A 411 -4.13 -10.86 6.07
C ALA A 411 -5.64 -10.66 5.96
N LYS A 412 -6.24 -10.16 7.04
CA LYS A 412 -7.64 -9.77 7.11
C LYS A 412 -7.71 -8.33 7.56
N LEU A 413 -8.11 -7.45 6.65
CA LEU A 413 -8.34 -6.04 6.91
C LEU A 413 -9.83 -5.81 7.05
N GLY A 414 -10.23 -5.16 8.12
CA GLY A 414 -11.52 -4.52 8.25
C GLY A 414 -11.30 -3.02 8.49
N TYR A 415 -12.04 -2.14 7.84
CA TYR A 415 -11.92 -0.70 8.06
C TYR A 415 -13.26 0.01 7.88
N ASN A 416 -13.37 1.22 8.45
CA ASN A 416 -14.51 2.10 8.21
C ASN A 416 -14.13 3.14 7.12
N PRO A 417 -14.72 3.09 5.92
CA PRO A 417 -14.47 4.05 4.84
C PRO A 417 -14.80 5.50 5.18
N GLN A 418 -15.78 5.75 6.06
CA GLN A 418 -16.16 7.10 6.50
C GLN A 418 -15.24 7.63 7.61
N ASN A 419 -14.48 6.77 8.28
CA ASN A 419 -13.55 7.13 9.33
C ASN A 419 -12.35 6.16 9.38
N LEU A 420 -11.30 6.50 8.61
CA LEU A 420 -10.09 5.69 8.46
C LEU A 420 -9.28 5.50 9.75
N ASP A 421 -9.60 6.26 10.81
CA ASP A 421 -9.04 6.08 12.15
C ASP A 421 -9.61 4.85 12.88
N ASN A 422 -10.51 4.09 12.25
CA ASN A 422 -11.06 2.83 12.76
C ASN A 422 -10.76 1.68 11.79
N LEU A 423 -9.93 0.72 12.25
CA LEU A 423 -9.54 -0.45 11.46
C LEU A 423 -9.25 -1.65 12.35
N ASN A 424 -9.46 -2.86 11.82
CA ASN A 424 -8.96 -4.11 12.39
C ASN A 424 -8.03 -4.76 11.36
N LEU A 425 -6.87 -5.21 11.81
CA LEU A 425 -5.89 -5.89 10.97
C LEU A 425 -5.45 -7.18 11.68
N GLY A 426 -5.82 -8.31 11.08
CA GLY A 426 -5.31 -9.63 11.43
C GLY A 426 -4.22 -10.05 10.44
N ILE A 427 -3.05 -10.42 10.93
CA ILE A 427 -1.96 -10.96 10.11
C ILE A 427 -1.55 -12.31 10.66
N SER A 428 -1.41 -13.31 9.80
CA SER A 428 -0.78 -14.59 10.10
C SER A 428 0.32 -14.84 9.07
N ILE A 429 1.55 -14.96 9.53
CA ILE A 429 2.69 -15.35 8.71
C ILE A 429 3.17 -16.69 9.24
N GLU A 430 3.31 -17.66 8.36
CA GLU A 430 3.78 -19.00 8.72
C GLU A 430 4.93 -19.44 7.83
N LYS A 431 5.86 -20.22 8.41
CA LYS A 431 7.01 -20.81 7.68
C LYS A 431 7.86 -19.78 6.95
N PHE A 432 7.91 -18.55 7.48
CA PHE A 432 8.78 -17.51 6.95
C PHE A 432 10.23 -17.85 7.26
N GLN A 433 11.11 -17.78 6.27
CA GLN A 433 12.52 -18.09 6.50
C GLN A 433 13.23 -16.87 7.12
N LEU A 434 13.62 -16.98 8.38
CA LEU A 434 14.13 -15.84 9.14
C LEU A 434 15.46 -15.29 8.59
N SER A 435 16.24 -16.10 7.86
CA SER A 435 17.45 -15.64 7.17
C SER A 435 17.17 -14.67 6.02
N ASP A 436 15.95 -14.63 5.49
CA ASP A 436 15.58 -13.71 4.41
C ASP A 436 15.69 -12.24 4.85
N ILE A 437 15.50 -11.97 6.15
CA ILE A 437 15.60 -10.63 6.74
C ILE A 437 16.96 -10.35 7.40
N ASN A 438 18.00 -11.12 7.03
CA ASN A 438 19.35 -10.93 7.59
C ASN A 438 19.88 -9.51 7.42
N ILE A 439 19.50 -8.82 6.34
CA ILE A 439 19.86 -7.42 6.13
C ILE A 439 19.43 -6.53 7.31
N TYR A 440 18.23 -6.76 7.85
CA TYR A 440 17.69 -6.01 8.98
C TYR A 440 18.29 -6.49 10.31
N SER A 441 18.43 -7.81 10.51
CA SER A 441 19.02 -8.33 11.76
C SER A 441 20.50 -7.93 11.91
N GLN A 442 21.26 -7.90 10.82
CA GLN A 442 22.63 -7.39 10.79
C GLN A 442 22.67 -5.90 11.08
N TYR A 443 21.86 -5.11 10.37
CA TYR A 443 21.83 -3.66 10.51
C TYR A 443 21.45 -3.21 11.92
N TYR A 444 20.35 -3.74 12.49
CA TYR A 444 19.86 -3.32 13.80
C TYR A 444 20.57 -4.02 14.96
N MET A 445 20.77 -5.33 14.90
CA MET A 445 21.23 -6.13 16.05
C MET A 445 22.70 -6.56 15.95
N GLY A 446 23.31 -6.51 14.76
CA GLY A 446 24.67 -7.01 14.54
C GLY A 446 24.75 -8.53 14.53
N HIS A 447 23.66 -9.22 14.17
CA HIS A 447 23.60 -10.67 14.12
C HIS A 447 23.05 -11.16 12.80
N SER A 448 23.68 -12.21 12.26
CA SER A 448 23.14 -12.96 11.12
C SER A 448 22.35 -14.15 11.63
N VAL A 449 21.13 -14.33 11.14
CA VAL A 449 20.35 -15.55 11.34
C VAL A 449 20.83 -16.60 10.34
N LEU A 450 21.32 -17.72 10.86
CA LEU A 450 21.81 -18.84 10.04
C LEU A 450 20.64 -19.74 9.60
N VAL A 451 19.74 -20.04 10.52
CA VAL A 451 18.52 -20.83 10.29
C VAL A 451 17.43 -20.39 11.26
N GLY A 452 16.18 -20.60 10.88
CA GLY A 452 15.02 -20.41 11.74
C GLY A 452 13.73 -20.25 10.92
N ASP A 453 12.69 -20.97 11.30
CA ASP A 453 11.35 -20.77 10.74
C ASP A 453 10.59 -19.80 11.65
N PHE A 454 10.11 -18.72 11.07
CA PHE A 454 9.40 -17.68 11.75
C PHE A 454 7.90 -17.77 11.48
N TYR A 455 7.15 -17.60 12.56
CA TYR A 455 5.72 -17.52 12.57
C TYR A 455 5.35 -16.24 13.32
N TYR A 456 4.41 -15.48 12.77
CA TYR A 456 3.96 -14.22 13.33
C TYR A 456 2.45 -14.13 13.25
N TYR A 457 1.82 -13.92 14.39
CA TYR A 457 0.38 -13.72 14.48
C TYR A 457 0.12 -12.37 15.12
N SER A 458 -0.68 -11.54 14.47
CA SER A 458 -1.05 -10.23 14.97
C SER A 458 -2.55 -10.02 14.90
N THR A 459 -3.09 -9.43 15.96
CA THR A 459 -4.41 -8.83 15.99
C THR A 459 -4.26 -7.38 16.40
N SER A 460 -4.48 -6.48 15.45
CA SER A 460 -4.38 -5.05 15.62
C SER A 460 -5.74 -4.39 15.46
N LYS A 461 -6.09 -3.48 16.36
CA LYS A 461 -7.31 -2.69 16.34
C LYS A 461 -6.96 -1.23 16.52
N LEU A 462 -7.43 -0.39 15.61
CA LEU A 462 -7.41 1.06 15.71
C LEU A 462 -8.82 1.53 16.06
N THR A 463 -8.96 2.34 17.10
CA THR A 463 -10.24 2.96 17.47
C THR A 463 -10.03 4.44 17.71
N ASN A 464 -10.54 5.28 16.81
CA ASN A 464 -10.26 6.73 16.78
C ASN A 464 -8.76 7.01 16.93
N ALA A 465 -7.95 6.40 16.06
CA ALA A 465 -6.49 6.48 16.02
C ALA A 465 -5.75 5.86 17.23
N ASN A 466 -6.44 5.28 18.21
CA ASN A 466 -5.79 4.55 19.31
C ASN A 466 -5.53 3.10 18.90
N LEU A 467 -4.26 2.74 18.80
CA LEU A 467 -3.78 1.41 18.41
C LEU A 467 -3.68 0.49 19.63
N ILE A 468 -4.32 -0.67 19.51
CA ILE A 468 -4.13 -1.84 20.36
C ILE A 468 -3.70 -2.99 19.45
N SER A 469 -2.44 -3.42 19.56
CA SER A 469 -1.88 -4.47 18.73
C SER A 469 -1.22 -5.56 19.58
N GLU A 470 -1.74 -6.77 19.48
CA GLU A 470 -1.16 -7.96 20.11
C GLU A 470 -0.38 -8.74 19.07
N ASN A 471 0.90 -9.00 19.36
CA ASN A 471 1.82 -9.61 18.42
C ASN A 471 2.50 -10.80 19.06
N GLN A 472 2.34 -11.96 18.45
CA GLN A 472 2.92 -13.22 18.87
C GLN A 472 3.95 -13.67 17.84
N LEU A 473 5.19 -13.77 18.28
CA LEU A 473 6.32 -14.22 17.48
C LEU A 473 6.70 -15.62 17.95
N LEU A 474 6.80 -16.55 17.02
CA LEU A 474 7.31 -17.89 17.24
C LEU A 474 8.45 -18.16 16.27
N VAL A 475 9.63 -18.45 16.80
CA VAL A 475 10.80 -18.84 16.00
C VAL A 475 11.16 -20.27 16.34
N LYS A 476 11.19 -21.15 15.33
CA LYS A 476 11.59 -22.55 15.49
C LYS A 476 13.03 -22.75 15.05
N ASN A 477 13.80 -23.46 15.86
CA ASN A 477 15.20 -23.79 15.60
C ASN A 477 16.11 -22.58 15.27
N PRO A 478 15.98 -21.41 15.94
CA PRO A 478 16.83 -20.28 15.62
C PRO A 478 18.30 -20.55 15.94
N LYS A 479 19.16 -20.24 14.98
CA LYS A 479 20.60 -20.10 15.20
C LYS A 479 21.07 -18.76 14.66
N VAL A 480 21.86 -18.06 15.47
CA VAL A 480 22.46 -16.77 15.11
C VAL A 480 23.97 -16.85 15.18
N LYS A 481 24.61 -16.06 14.35
CA LYS A 481 26.04 -15.80 14.38
C LYS A 481 26.26 -14.36 14.83
N ASN A 482 27.12 -14.19 15.83
CA ASN A 482 27.57 -12.85 16.22
C ASN A 482 28.38 -12.24 15.09
N GLU A 483 27.99 -11.04 14.69
CA GLU A 483 28.78 -10.17 13.83
C GLU A 483 29.08 -8.87 14.58
N LYS A 484 29.96 -8.04 14.01
CA LYS A 484 30.29 -6.73 14.57
C LYS A 484 29.51 -5.66 13.80
N ASN A 485 29.23 -4.52 14.45
CA ASN A 485 28.71 -3.29 13.84
C ASN A 485 27.19 -3.20 13.59
N GLY A 486 26.36 -3.87 14.41
CA GLY A 486 24.93 -3.50 14.49
C GLY A 486 24.72 -2.17 15.20
N LEU A 487 23.62 -1.47 14.90
CA LEU A 487 23.22 -0.25 15.62
C LEU A 487 23.07 -0.47 17.13
N TYR A 488 22.63 -1.66 17.53
CA TYR A 488 22.42 -2.03 18.92
C TYR A 488 23.16 -3.32 19.25
N SER A 489 24.13 -3.25 20.17
CA SER A 489 24.82 -4.43 20.70
C SER A 489 23.90 -5.18 21.67
N LEU A 490 23.35 -6.31 21.23
CA LEU A 490 22.51 -7.18 22.04
C LEU A 490 23.17 -8.55 22.25
N PRO A 491 23.06 -9.15 23.44
CA PRO A 491 23.55 -10.51 23.73
C PRO A 491 22.62 -11.57 23.13
N LEU A 492 22.31 -11.47 21.83
CA LEU A 492 21.24 -12.22 21.18
C LEU A 492 21.50 -13.74 21.23
N LYS A 493 22.75 -14.19 21.06
CA LYS A 493 23.11 -15.61 21.17
C LYS A 493 22.72 -16.18 22.54
N PHE A 494 23.04 -15.48 23.63
CA PHE A 494 22.71 -15.92 24.99
C PHE A 494 21.21 -15.77 25.28
N ALA A 495 20.59 -14.65 24.89
CA ALA A 495 19.15 -14.45 25.07
C ALA A 495 18.33 -15.53 24.34
N LEU A 496 18.65 -15.82 23.07
CA LEU A 496 18.02 -16.91 22.31
C LEU A 496 18.31 -18.27 22.93
N PHE A 497 19.52 -18.50 23.44
CA PHE A 497 19.82 -19.71 24.18
C PHE A 497 18.85 -19.87 25.36
N ILE A 498 18.71 -18.86 26.23
CA ILE A 498 17.84 -18.91 27.41
C ILE A 498 16.35 -19.02 27.04
N LEU A 499 15.88 -18.27 26.03
CA LEU A 499 14.48 -18.25 25.59
C LEU A 499 14.02 -19.52 24.88
N LYS A 500 14.94 -20.30 24.27
CA LYS A 500 14.59 -21.56 23.61
C LYS A 500 13.99 -22.57 24.59
N ASP A 501 12.82 -23.08 24.31
CA ASP A 501 12.24 -24.17 25.08
C ASP A 501 12.88 -25.54 24.73
N LYS A 502 12.34 -26.62 25.31
CA LYS A 502 12.78 -28.00 25.06
C LYS A 502 12.61 -28.47 23.60
N ASN A 503 11.76 -27.79 22.83
CA ASN A 503 11.50 -28.06 21.41
C ASN A 503 12.34 -27.17 20.47
N ASN A 504 13.28 -26.38 21.02
CA ASN A 504 14.04 -25.34 20.30
C ASN A 504 13.15 -24.23 19.73
N GLU A 505 12.03 -23.92 20.38
CA GLU A 505 11.13 -22.84 20.00
C GLU A 505 11.34 -21.62 20.90
N VAL A 506 11.30 -20.42 20.31
CA VAL A 506 11.30 -19.14 21.03
C VAL A 506 9.95 -18.49 20.80
N ARG A 507 9.23 -18.20 21.90
CA ARG A 507 7.93 -17.53 21.88
C ARG A 507 8.06 -16.16 22.52
N LEU A 508 7.64 -15.12 21.82
CA LEU A 508 7.69 -13.75 22.30
C LEU A 508 6.35 -13.06 22.05
N GLU A 509 5.85 -12.40 23.10
CA GLU A 509 4.69 -11.54 23.01
C GLU A 509 5.14 -10.08 23.11
N VAL A 510 4.76 -9.31 22.09
CA VAL A 510 5.19 -7.91 21.91
C VAL A 510 3.93 -7.05 21.78
N PRO A 511 3.27 -6.69 22.90
CA PRO A 511 2.14 -5.78 22.86
C PRO A 511 2.61 -4.39 22.42
N VAL A 512 1.84 -3.76 21.53
CA VAL A 512 2.08 -2.40 21.04
C VAL A 512 0.81 -1.59 21.27
N ARG A 513 0.98 -0.40 21.85
CA ARG A 513 -0.09 0.54 22.21
C ARG A 513 0.35 1.96 21.87
N GLY A 514 -0.57 2.80 21.43
CA GLY A 514 -0.30 4.23 21.19
C GLY A 514 -1.40 4.92 20.40
N ASN A 515 -1.43 6.25 20.41
CA ASN A 515 -2.31 7.05 19.57
C ASN A 515 -1.55 7.52 18.32
N LEU A 516 -2.04 7.20 17.13
CA LEU A 516 -1.36 7.51 15.86
C LEU A 516 -1.42 8.99 15.48
N ASN A 517 -2.34 9.77 16.04
CA ASN A 517 -2.45 11.22 15.81
C ASN A 517 -1.48 12.03 16.68
N ASN A 518 -0.75 11.39 17.60
CA ASN A 518 0.29 12.06 18.38
C ASN A 518 1.64 12.01 17.61
N PRO A 519 2.18 13.16 17.16
CA PRO A 519 3.42 13.22 16.38
C PRO A 519 4.66 12.75 17.16
N GLU A 520 4.62 12.72 18.49
CA GLU A 520 5.72 12.19 19.31
C GLU A 520 5.75 10.65 19.34
N ILE A 521 4.64 9.99 18.98
CA ILE A 521 4.52 8.54 18.99
C ILE A 521 5.11 7.96 17.69
N ASN A 522 6.25 7.29 17.83
CA ASN A 522 6.85 6.49 16.76
C ASN A 522 6.63 5.00 17.03
N ILE A 523 5.78 4.35 16.24
CA ILE A 523 5.45 2.93 16.37
C ILE A 523 6.71 2.05 16.27
N GLY A 524 7.60 2.33 15.33
CA GLY A 524 8.86 1.59 15.16
C GLY A 524 9.72 1.61 16.43
N LYS A 525 9.83 2.76 17.11
CA LYS A 525 10.53 2.91 18.38
C LYS A 525 9.88 2.11 19.50
N ILE A 526 8.54 2.06 19.56
CA ILE A 526 7.81 1.26 20.55
C ILE A 526 8.08 -0.22 20.34
N VAL A 527 7.90 -0.73 19.11
CA VAL A 527 8.19 -2.14 18.77
C VAL A 527 9.63 -2.50 19.12
N TRP A 528 10.57 -1.66 18.70
CA TRP A 528 11.99 -1.87 18.97
C TRP A 528 12.32 -1.89 20.46
N THR A 529 11.78 -0.93 21.23
CA THR A 529 12.03 -0.84 22.67
C THR A 529 11.47 -2.05 23.41
N THR A 530 10.26 -2.50 23.07
CA THR A 530 9.66 -3.69 23.66
C THR A 530 10.48 -4.94 23.35
N LEU A 531 10.89 -5.13 22.09
CA LEU A 531 11.72 -6.27 21.69
C LEU A 531 13.10 -6.24 22.38
N LYS A 532 13.76 -5.08 22.39
CA LYS A 532 15.04 -4.86 23.08
C LYS A 532 14.93 -5.22 24.56
N ASN A 533 13.94 -4.67 25.26
CA ASN A 533 13.76 -4.89 26.70
C ASN A 533 13.51 -6.37 27.02
N ARG A 534 12.78 -7.10 26.15
CA ARG A 534 12.61 -8.55 26.29
C ARG A 534 13.94 -9.29 26.13
N ILE A 535 14.70 -9.02 25.08
CA ILE A 535 16.00 -9.67 24.83
C ILE A 535 17.01 -9.35 25.94
N THR A 536 17.17 -8.08 26.30
CA THR A 536 18.10 -7.65 27.34
C THR A 536 17.66 -8.12 28.72
N GLY A 537 16.37 -8.09 29.02
CA GLY A 537 15.83 -8.55 30.29
C GLY A 537 16.12 -10.03 30.53
N THR A 538 15.91 -10.87 29.52
CA THR A 538 16.24 -12.31 29.60
C THR A 538 17.74 -12.54 29.79
N ALA A 539 18.60 -11.83 29.06
CA ALA A 539 20.05 -11.99 29.19
C ALA A 539 20.64 -11.41 30.48
N ALA A 540 20.07 -10.32 31.00
CA ALA A 540 20.53 -9.66 32.23
C ALA A 540 20.09 -10.41 33.49
N SER A 541 18.94 -11.10 33.45
CA SER A 541 18.43 -11.90 34.57
C SER A 541 18.01 -13.31 34.11
N PRO A 542 18.97 -14.14 33.66
CA PRO A 542 18.68 -15.48 33.14
C PRO A 542 17.99 -16.38 34.17
N VAL A 543 18.26 -16.17 35.47
CA VAL A 543 17.64 -16.91 36.58
C VAL A 543 16.12 -16.84 36.55
N THR A 544 15.53 -15.69 36.17
CA THR A 544 14.06 -15.51 36.11
C THR A 544 13.40 -16.45 35.11
N THR A 545 14.08 -16.75 34.01
CA THR A 545 13.57 -17.66 32.99
C THR A 545 13.93 -19.10 33.35
N LEU A 546 15.17 -19.36 33.78
CA LEU A 546 15.66 -20.71 34.06
C LEU A 546 14.98 -21.36 35.27
N SER A 547 14.62 -20.59 36.30
CA SER A 547 13.96 -21.12 37.50
C SER A 547 12.57 -21.72 37.21
N THR A 548 11.89 -21.22 36.17
CA THR A 548 10.59 -21.75 35.73
C THR A 548 10.67 -23.18 35.21
N LEU A 549 11.86 -23.61 34.75
CA LEU A 549 12.07 -24.97 34.25
C LEU A 549 11.93 -26.03 35.34
N VAL A 550 12.14 -25.64 36.60
CA VAL A 550 12.18 -26.54 37.76
C VAL A 550 11.20 -26.15 38.86
N ASP A 551 10.27 -25.24 38.55
CA ASP A 551 9.21 -24.70 39.41
C ASP A 551 9.73 -24.12 40.74
N VAL A 552 10.70 -23.21 40.65
CA VAL A 552 11.29 -22.54 41.83
C VAL A 552 11.27 -21.02 41.72
N ASN A 553 11.25 -20.35 42.87
CA ASN A 553 11.29 -18.89 42.95
C ASN A 553 12.66 -18.36 42.48
N PRO A 554 12.72 -17.48 41.47
CA PRO A 554 13.98 -16.93 40.95
C PRO A 554 14.90 -16.34 42.02
N LYS A 555 14.33 -15.64 43.02
CA LYS A 555 15.09 -14.95 44.07
C LYS A 555 15.93 -15.90 44.91
N ASP A 556 15.47 -17.14 45.09
CA ASP A 556 16.19 -18.13 45.88
C ASP A 556 17.44 -18.67 45.17
N TYR A 557 17.60 -18.37 43.87
CA TYR A 557 18.65 -18.88 42.99
C TYR A 557 19.53 -17.78 42.42
N GLU A 558 19.51 -16.58 43.02
CA GLU A 558 20.51 -15.54 42.76
C GLU A 558 21.82 -15.82 43.51
N GLU A 559 21.72 -16.40 44.72
CA GLU A 559 22.86 -16.73 45.56
C GLU A 559 22.60 -17.88 46.54
N LEU A 560 23.69 -18.51 46.98
CA LEU A 560 23.73 -19.43 48.11
C LEU A 560 24.36 -18.72 49.30
N VAL A 561 23.65 -18.62 50.43
CA VAL A 561 24.11 -17.87 51.62
C VAL A 561 24.61 -18.83 52.69
N PHE A 562 25.69 -18.44 53.37
CA PHE A 562 26.37 -19.25 54.39
C PHE A 562 26.70 -18.39 55.62
N LYS A 563 26.99 -19.04 56.76
CA LYS A 563 27.59 -18.40 57.93
C LYS A 563 29.11 -18.36 57.78
N TYR A 564 29.77 -17.40 58.42
CA TYR A 564 31.23 -17.23 58.38
C TYR A 564 32.05 -18.48 58.74
N THR A 565 31.47 -19.37 59.56
CA THR A 565 32.11 -20.59 60.04
C THR A 565 31.65 -21.86 59.31
N ASP A 566 30.77 -21.74 58.32
CA ASP A 566 30.30 -22.91 57.58
C ASP A 566 31.42 -23.45 56.68
N THR A 567 31.59 -24.77 56.71
CA THR A 567 32.52 -25.48 55.83
C THR A 567 31.81 -26.54 55.00
N ILE A 568 30.52 -26.77 55.24
CA ILE A 568 29.67 -27.75 54.56
C ILE A 568 28.35 -27.06 54.25
N PRO A 569 27.80 -27.20 53.03
CA PRO A 569 26.46 -26.71 52.73
C PRO A 569 25.38 -27.42 53.57
N ASP A 570 24.43 -26.64 54.07
CA ASP A 570 23.26 -27.16 54.77
C ASP A 570 22.26 -27.83 53.81
N GLU A 571 21.22 -28.46 54.36
CA GLU A 571 20.21 -29.15 53.55
C GLU A 571 19.51 -28.23 52.53
N ASN A 572 19.35 -26.94 52.85
CA ASN A 572 18.71 -25.98 51.95
C ASN A 572 19.61 -25.66 50.76
N ASN A 573 20.89 -25.38 51.00
CA ASN A 573 21.87 -25.15 49.95
C ASN A 573 22.09 -26.40 49.10
N ILE A 574 22.08 -27.61 49.69
CA ILE A 574 22.12 -28.87 48.94
C ILE A 574 20.92 -28.99 47.99
N LYS A 575 19.70 -28.70 48.46
CA LYS A 575 18.49 -28.71 47.61
C LYS A 575 18.61 -27.71 46.44
N LYS A 576 19.13 -26.50 46.70
CA LYS A 576 19.38 -25.50 45.65
C LYS A 576 20.40 -26.01 44.62
N LEU A 577 21.50 -26.62 45.06
CA LEU A 577 22.52 -27.20 44.16
C LEU A 577 21.92 -28.29 43.27
N HIS A 578 21.07 -29.18 43.81
CA HIS A 578 20.38 -30.20 43.01
C HIS A 578 19.44 -29.58 41.97
N LYS A 579 18.72 -28.50 42.32
CA LYS A 579 17.86 -27.78 41.38
C LYS A 579 18.66 -27.06 40.28
N LEU A 580 19.85 -26.53 40.59
CA LEU A 580 20.77 -26.00 39.57
C LEU A 580 21.25 -27.09 38.61
N LEU A 581 21.54 -28.31 39.10
CA LEU A 581 21.89 -29.47 38.25
C LEU A 581 20.72 -29.91 37.35
N GLU A 582 19.48 -29.83 37.86
CA GLU A 582 18.27 -30.10 37.09
C GLU A 582 18.11 -29.06 35.96
N ILE A 583 18.28 -27.76 36.27
CA ILE A 583 18.28 -26.67 35.27
C ILE A 583 19.36 -26.91 34.20
N GLU A 584 20.59 -27.24 34.60
CA GLU A 584 21.71 -27.55 33.69
C GLU A 584 21.38 -28.73 32.76
N THR A 585 20.66 -29.73 33.27
CA THR A 585 20.28 -30.93 32.51
C THR A 585 19.16 -30.64 31.51
N LEU A 586 18.17 -29.86 31.91
CA LEU A 586 17.09 -29.39 31.04
C LEU A 586 17.60 -28.42 29.98
N LYS A 587 18.67 -27.66 30.30
CA LYS A 587 19.27 -26.65 29.43
C LYS A 587 20.69 -27.03 29.00
N LYS A 588 20.80 -28.05 28.14
CA LYS A 588 22.09 -28.50 27.58
C LYS A 588 22.88 -27.32 26.98
N GLY A 589 24.15 -27.16 27.36
CA GLY A 589 24.98 -26.02 26.95
C GLY A 589 25.05 -24.90 27.99
N LEU A 590 24.29 -24.99 29.09
CA LEU A 590 24.29 -23.99 30.16
C LEU A 590 25.53 -24.16 31.02
N LYS A 591 26.27 -23.07 31.20
CA LYS A 591 27.35 -22.92 32.16
C LYS A 591 26.81 -22.18 33.38
N ILE A 592 27.09 -22.71 34.57
CA ILE A 592 26.73 -22.06 35.83
C ILE A 592 28.00 -21.84 36.63
N GLU A 593 28.26 -20.62 37.05
CA GLU A 593 29.41 -20.27 37.88
C GLU A 593 28.93 -19.84 39.26
N LEU A 594 29.42 -20.53 40.29
CA LEU A 594 29.22 -20.20 41.70
C LEU A 594 30.41 -19.35 42.14
N ALA A 595 30.24 -18.03 42.09
CA ALA A 595 31.24 -17.05 42.43
C ALA A 595 31.24 -16.78 43.94
N HIS A 596 32.32 -17.16 44.64
CA HIS A 596 32.43 -17.06 46.09
C HIS A 596 32.81 -15.63 46.53
N PHE A 597 32.00 -15.04 47.40
CA PHE A 597 32.22 -13.75 48.05
C PHE A 597 32.18 -13.90 49.56
N VAL A 598 33.13 -13.28 50.25
CA VAL A 598 33.17 -13.24 51.71
C VAL A 598 34.02 -12.08 52.20
N ASP A 599 33.55 -11.38 53.23
CA ASP A 599 34.39 -10.45 53.98
C ASP A 599 35.42 -11.25 54.81
N THR A 600 36.67 -11.26 54.37
CA THR A 600 37.73 -12.04 55.02
C THR A 600 38.03 -11.56 56.44
N ASP A 601 37.79 -10.29 56.75
CA ASP A 601 38.07 -9.73 58.08
C ASP A 601 37.01 -10.15 59.09
N LEU A 602 35.73 -10.01 58.72
CA LEU A 602 34.62 -10.51 59.53
C LEU A 602 34.64 -12.03 59.65
N GLN A 603 35.02 -12.73 58.58
CA GLN A 603 35.19 -14.18 58.62
C GLN A 603 36.31 -14.59 59.57
N ARG A 604 37.45 -13.89 59.54
CA ARG A 604 38.57 -14.15 60.44
C ARG A 604 38.14 -14.01 61.90
N ASP A 605 37.42 -12.94 62.24
CA ASP A 605 36.90 -12.73 63.59
C ASP A 605 36.00 -13.90 64.02
N ALA A 606 35.02 -14.26 63.18
CA ALA A 606 34.08 -15.33 63.47
C ALA A 606 34.78 -16.68 63.67
N ILE A 607 35.79 -16.99 62.86
CA ILE A 607 36.59 -18.21 62.97
C ILE A 607 37.40 -18.21 64.28
N VAL A 608 38.06 -17.11 64.63
CA VAL A 608 38.82 -16.99 65.89
C VAL A 608 37.92 -17.25 67.10
N PHE A 609 36.75 -16.61 67.13
CA PHE A 609 35.79 -16.84 68.22
C PHE A 609 35.22 -18.26 68.20
N SER A 610 34.98 -18.86 67.04
CA SER A 610 34.52 -20.24 66.92
C SER A 610 35.55 -21.24 67.46
N GLU A 611 36.82 -21.08 67.11
CA GLU A 611 37.92 -21.94 67.58
C GLU A 611 38.13 -21.83 69.11
N LEU A 612 38.06 -20.62 69.66
CA LEU A 612 38.08 -20.44 71.12
C LEU A 612 36.82 -21.01 71.77
N GLY A 613 35.67 -20.89 71.10
CA GLY A 613 34.40 -21.47 71.52
C GLY A 613 34.47 -22.99 71.62
N LYS A 614 35.16 -23.66 70.69
CA LYS A 614 35.44 -25.11 70.76
C LYS A 614 36.27 -25.46 72.00
N LYS A 615 37.31 -24.68 72.30
CA LYS A 615 38.12 -24.86 73.53
C LYS A 615 37.29 -24.62 74.79
N TYR A 616 36.45 -23.58 74.79
CA TYR A 616 35.53 -23.28 75.88
C TYR A 616 34.55 -24.43 76.13
N PHE A 617 33.95 -24.98 75.06
CA PHE A 617 33.08 -26.14 75.16
C PHE A 617 33.83 -27.36 75.71
N GLN A 618 35.05 -27.63 75.25
CA GLN A 618 35.88 -28.72 75.78
C GLN A 618 36.21 -28.56 77.27
N GLU A 619 36.49 -27.34 77.74
CA GLU A 619 36.86 -27.07 79.12
C GLU A 619 35.67 -26.91 80.09
N LYS A 620 34.53 -26.42 79.60
CA LYS A 620 33.38 -26.02 80.43
C LYS A 620 32.08 -26.75 80.12
N ASN A 621 32.05 -27.57 79.06
CA ASN A 621 30.88 -28.27 78.56
C ASN A 621 29.67 -27.33 78.34
N LYS A 622 29.95 -26.11 77.86
CA LYS A 622 28.95 -25.07 77.59
C LYS A 622 29.15 -24.49 76.19
N ASN A 623 28.06 -24.25 75.47
CA ASN A 623 28.09 -23.62 74.15
C ASN A 623 28.37 -22.12 74.30
N TYR A 624 29.41 -21.64 73.63
CA TYR A 624 29.83 -20.23 73.70
C TYR A 624 28.80 -19.25 73.12
N LEU A 625 27.91 -19.71 72.24
CA LEU A 625 26.81 -18.91 71.70
C LEU A 625 25.66 -18.74 72.70
N GLU A 626 25.51 -19.67 73.65
CA GLU A 626 24.47 -19.67 74.68
C GLU A 626 24.95 -19.04 75.99
N ASP A 627 26.22 -19.24 76.38
CA ASP A 627 26.87 -18.63 77.55
C ASP A 627 27.89 -17.57 77.13
N GLN A 628 27.40 -16.47 76.52
CA GLN A 628 28.26 -15.41 75.99
C GLN A 628 29.08 -14.72 77.09
N THR A 629 28.46 -14.44 78.24
CA THR A 629 29.15 -13.82 79.39
C THR A 629 30.21 -14.75 79.96
N GLY A 630 29.91 -16.05 80.10
CA GLY A 630 30.87 -17.06 80.52
C GLY A 630 32.03 -17.22 79.55
N PHE A 631 31.76 -17.12 78.25
CA PHE A 631 32.78 -17.18 77.20
C PHE A 631 33.69 -15.94 77.18
N GLN A 632 33.14 -14.74 77.35
CA GLN A 632 33.94 -13.52 77.48
C GLN A 632 34.86 -13.58 78.71
N ASN A 633 34.34 -14.05 79.85
CA ASN A 633 35.15 -14.26 81.05
C ASN A 633 36.24 -15.32 80.84
N TYR A 634 35.94 -16.38 80.09
CA TYR A 634 36.94 -17.38 79.70
C TYR A 634 38.09 -16.78 78.89
N ILE A 635 37.80 -15.93 77.90
CA ILE A 635 38.84 -15.25 77.12
C ILE A 635 39.65 -14.30 78.01
N ASN A 636 38.97 -13.50 78.84
CA ASN A 636 39.60 -12.53 79.74
C ASN A 636 40.54 -13.18 80.76
N THR A 637 40.17 -14.36 81.29
CA THR A 637 41.00 -15.07 82.29
C THR A 637 42.23 -15.75 81.68
N LYS A 638 42.21 -16.06 80.37
CA LYS A 638 43.36 -16.63 79.66
C LYS A 638 44.39 -15.58 79.20
N VAL A 639 44.02 -14.29 79.20
CA VAL A 639 44.88 -13.18 78.79
C VAL A 639 44.77 -12.03 79.81
N ALA A 640 45.72 -12.00 80.75
CA ALA A 640 45.76 -11.04 81.86
C ALA A 640 46.30 -9.65 81.46
N ILE A 641 45.75 -9.09 80.37
CA ILE A 641 46.08 -7.73 79.89
C ILE A 641 44.78 -6.93 79.82
N ASP A 642 44.50 -6.12 80.86
CA ASP A 642 43.21 -5.45 81.01
C ASP A 642 42.97 -4.32 79.99
N SER A 643 44.02 -3.81 79.34
CA SER A 643 43.92 -2.78 78.30
C SER A 643 43.42 -3.28 76.94
N LEU A 644 43.37 -4.60 76.71
CA LEU A 644 42.92 -5.19 75.46
C LEU A 644 41.42 -5.50 75.48
N SER A 645 40.74 -5.22 74.37
CA SER A 645 39.38 -5.68 74.12
C SER A 645 39.30 -7.22 74.05
N VAL A 646 38.10 -7.78 74.20
CA VAL A 646 37.87 -9.25 74.10
C VAL A 646 38.33 -9.79 72.74
N LYS A 647 38.12 -9.02 71.67
CA LYS A 647 38.58 -9.36 70.31
C LYS A 647 40.12 -9.39 70.24
N GLU A 648 40.80 -8.36 70.72
CA GLU A 648 42.27 -8.33 70.73
C GLU A 648 42.86 -9.46 71.58
N LYS A 649 42.27 -9.74 72.74
CA LYS A 649 42.63 -10.90 73.57
C LYS A 649 42.45 -12.22 72.81
N ALA A 650 41.35 -12.38 72.08
CA ALA A 650 41.12 -13.57 71.26
C ALA A 650 42.22 -13.79 70.22
N TYR A 651 42.71 -12.73 69.58
CA TYR A 651 43.83 -12.78 68.63
C TYR A 651 45.20 -13.09 69.27
N THR A 652 45.37 -12.84 70.57
CA THR A 652 46.59 -13.31 71.28
C THR A 652 46.55 -14.83 71.53
N LEU A 653 45.36 -15.40 71.73
CA LEU A 653 45.16 -16.84 71.96
C LEU A 653 45.16 -17.66 70.67
N ILE A 654 44.76 -17.04 69.56
CA ILE A 654 44.86 -17.59 68.21
C ILE A 654 45.61 -16.57 67.36
N ASN A 655 46.92 -16.78 67.23
CA ASN A 655 47.83 -15.95 66.45
C ASN A 655 47.22 -15.57 65.08
N SER A 656 47.31 -14.30 64.70
CA SER A 656 46.78 -13.77 63.43
C SER A 656 47.21 -14.57 62.19
N LYS A 657 48.47 -15.02 62.12
CA LYS A 657 48.94 -15.90 61.01
C LYS A 657 48.20 -17.23 60.94
N THR A 658 47.82 -17.77 62.10
CA THR A 658 47.01 -19.00 62.19
C THR A 658 45.57 -18.70 61.78
N ALA A 659 45.02 -17.56 62.21
CA ALA A 659 43.69 -17.12 61.80
C ALA A 659 43.58 -16.91 60.28
N ASP A 660 44.57 -16.26 59.64
CA ASP A 660 44.64 -16.11 58.17
C ASP A 660 44.71 -17.46 57.44
N SER A 661 45.49 -18.39 57.99
CA SER A 661 45.58 -19.75 57.43
C SER A 661 44.24 -20.49 57.53
N LEU A 662 43.52 -20.31 58.65
CA LEU A 662 42.21 -20.92 58.86
C LEU A 662 41.14 -20.34 57.93
N VAL A 663 41.12 -19.03 57.67
CA VAL A 663 40.21 -18.41 56.68
C VAL A 663 40.37 -19.10 55.32
N ASN A 664 41.60 -19.25 54.84
CA ASN A 664 41.88 -19.94 53.58
C ASN A 664 41.44 -21.41 53.59
N ILE A 665 41.63 -22.11 54.72
CA ILE A 665 41.20 -23.50 54.88
C ILE A 665 39.67 -23.60 54.85
N TYR A 666 38.96 -22.73 55.58
CA TYR A 666 37.50 -22.72 55.63
C TYR A 666 36.90 -22.49 54.24
N ASN A 667 37.36 -21.47 53.53
CA ASN A 667 36.88 -21.15 52.19
C ASN A 667 37.15 -22.29 51.19
N LYS A 668 38.38 -22.82 51.15
CA LYS A 668 38.72 -23.97 50.29
C LYS A 668 37.93 -25.23 50.65
N THR A 669 37.66 -25.45 51.94
CA THR A 669 36.88 -26.61 52.40
C THR A 669 35.42 -26.47 51.98
N LEU A 670 34.83 -25.28 52.13
CA LEU A 670 33.47 -25.00 51.70
C LEU A 670 33.32 -25.17 50.18
N GLU A 671 34.21 -24.57 49.39
CA GLU A 671 34.24 -24.70 47.93
C GLU A 671 34.40 -26.17 47.49
N LYS A 672 35.30 -26.92 48.15
CA LYS A 672 35.50 -28.35 47.90
C LYS A 672 34.24 -29.15 48.23
N ASN A 673 33.57 -28.85 49.33
CA ASN A 673 32.38 -29.59 49.75
C ASN A 673 31.17 -29.28 48.86
N ILE A 674 31.03 -28.04 48.36
CA ILE A 674 30.05 -27.71 47.32
C ILE A 674 30.35 -28.48 46.02
N THR A 675 31.61 -28.48 45.59
CA THR A 675 32.04 -29.24 44.39
C THR A 675 31.79 -30.74 44.55
N THR A 676 32.04 -31.28 45.75
CA THR A 676 31.79 -32.69 46.08
C THR A 676 30.30 -33.00 46.06
N ALA A 677 29.45 -32.13 46.62
CA ALA A 677 28.01 -32.30 46.59
C ALA A 677 27.46 -32.34 45.15
N LEU A 678 27.95 -31.44 44.29
CA LEU A 678 27.57 -31.40 42.87
C LEU A 678 27.99 -32.69 42.13
N THR A 679 29.23 -33.11 42.30
CA THR A 679 29.78 -34.30 41.61
C THR A 679 29.26 -35.63 42.16
N THR A 680 28.84 -35.67 43.43
CA THR A 680 28.16 -36.84 44.01
C THR A 680 26.74 -37.00 43.48
N ALA A 681 26.05 -35.89 43.23
CA ALA A 681 24.70 -35.91 42.67
C ALA A 681 24.67 -36.18 41.15
N LYS A 682 25.73 -35.78 40.43
CA LYS A 682 25.86 -35.95 38.97
C LYS A 682 27.33 -36.08 38.57
N ASP A 683 27.69 -37.20 37.92
CA ASP A 683 29.07 -37.56 37.56
C ASP A 683 29.82 -36.51 36.73
N SER A 684 29.11 -35.70 35.94
CA SER A 684 29.67 -34.60 35.15
C SER A 684 28.73 -33.40 35.17
N THR A 685 29.27 -32.22 35.44
CA THR A 685 28.51 -30.97 35.51
C THR A 685 29.31 -29.79 34.95
N ASN A 686 28.60 -28.85 34.33
CA ASN A 686 29.10 -27.56 33.89
C ASN A 686 28.96 -26.47 34.97
N ILE A 687 28.61 -26.86 36.19
CA ILE A 687 28.59 -25.97 37.36
C ILE A 687 30.01 -25.88 37.94
N THR A 688 30.61 -24.70 37.92
CA THR A 688 31.97 -24.46 38.44
C THR A 688 31.94 -23.55 39.65
N VAL A 689 32.74 -23.88 40.67
CA VAL A 689 32.95 -23.01 41.84
C VAL A 689 34.22 -22.19 41.61
N LYS A 690 34.13 -20.85 41.73
CA LYS A 690 35.29 -19.95 41.60
C LYS A 690 35.40 -19.01 42.77
N SER A 691 36.60 -18.91 43.35
CA SER A 691 36.96 -17.83 44.26
C SER A 691 37.27 -16.57 43.46
N LEU A 692 36.64 -15.44 43.80
CA LEU A 692 36.95 -14.14 43.19
C LEU A 692 37.97 -13.36 44.02
N ASP A 693 38.61 -12.37 43.38
CA ASP A 693 39.65 -11.53 44.02
C ASP A 693 39.11 -10.79 45.25
N ILE A 694 39.87 -10.85 46.34
CA ILE A 694 39.53 -10.34 47.69
C ILE A 694 39.23 -8.82 47.65
N LYS A 695 39.73 -8.11 46.63
CA LYS A 695 39.60 -6.65 46.49
C LYS A 695 38.29 -6.15 45.85
N GLN A 696 37.36 -7.03 45.47
CA GLN A 696 36.07 -6.58 44.93
C GLN A 696 35.23 -5.88 46.01
N THR A 697 34.61 -4.75 45.67
CA THR A 697 33.74 -3.98 46.58
C THR A 697 32.59 -4.81 47.15
N GLU A 698 32.18 -5.85 46.43
CA GLU A 698 31.13 -6.80 46.82
C GLU A 698 31.51 -7.69 48.02
N ASN A 699 32.78 -7.71 48.44
CA ASN A 699 33.21 -8.45 49.64
C ASN A 699 33.00 -7.67 50.95
N VAL A 700 32.96 -6.34 50.91
CA VAL A 700 32.97 -5.49 52.12
C VAL A 700 31.66 -5.62 52.90
N ASN A 701 31.74 -5.89 54.21
CA ASN A 701 30.60 -6.06 55.11
C ASN A 701 29.61 -7.15 54.68
N SER A 702 30.07 -8.16 53.95
CA SER A 702 29.19 -9.15 53.34
C SER A 702 29.32 -10.54 53.98
N ALA A 703 28.18 -11.18 54.24
CA ALA A 703 28.14 -12.58 54.66
C ALA A 703 28.72 -13.49 53.54
N PRO A 704 29.31 -14.65 53.89
CA PRO A 704 29.80 -15.57 52.89
C PRO A 704 28.66 -16.05 52.01
N ARG A 705 28.84 -15.94 50.70
CA ARG A 705 27.83 -16.30 49.71
C ARG A 705 28.46 -16.73 48.41
N PHE A 706 27.71 -17.50 47.64
CA PHE A 706 28.05 -17.84 46.26
C PHE A 706 27.02 -17.23 45.34
N LYS A 707 27.41 -16.21 44.58
CA LYS A 707 26.58 -15.62 43.53
C LYS A 707 26.49 -16.58 42.37
N ILE A 708 25.29 -16.81 41.87
CA ILE A 708 25.03 -17.77 40.79
C ILE A 708 25.00 -17.00 39.47
N ASN A 709 26.03 -17.18 38.65
CA ASN A 709 26.13 -16.58 37.32
C ASN A 709 25.79 -17.63 36.26
N PHE A 710 24.96 -17.27 35.30
CA PHE A 710 24.59 -18.15 34.18
C PHE A 710 25.21 -17.63 32.89
N ASP A 711 25.74 -18.54 32.09
CA ASP A 711 26.38 -18.23 30.82
C ASP A 711 26.19 -19.39 29.83
N LEU A 712 26.57 -19.17 28.58
CA LEU A 712 26.63 -20.22 27.56
C LEU A 712 28.01 -20.88 27.57
N LEU A 713 28.08 -22.20 27.41
CA LEU A 713 29.35 -22.86 27.07
C LEU A 713 29.83 -22.33 25.72
N GLU A 714 31.06 -21.81 25.66
CA GLU A 714 31.67 -21.43 24.39
C GLU A 714 31.81 -22.70 23.52
N GLU A 715 31.20 -22.67 22.33
CA GLU A 715 31.35 -23.69 21.28
C GLU A 715 32.61 -23.45 20.45
#